data_AF-A0A522EKK6-F1
#
_entry.id   AF-A0A522EKK6-F1
#
_cell.length_a   1.000
_cell.length_b   1.000
_cell.length_c   1.000
_cell.angle_alpha   90.00
_cell.angle_beta   90.00
_cell.angle_gamma   90.00
#
_symmetry.space_group_name_H-M   'P 1'
#
loop_
_entity.id
_entity.type
_entity.pdbx_description
1 polymer ?
#
loop_
_entity_poly.entity_id
_entity_poly.type
_entity_poly.pdbx_seq_one_letter_code
_entity_poly.pdbx_strand_id
1 'polypeptide(L)'
;MQATPWENHFQRLAARALNQQTATLLLQKYHALLTAEYQALISPRYALQDLLQLEQITAPDAQRVSLLKPCQHTPHYRLHFYSRQERYLDEYIPLLENVSLRVMDQVQFHVTLDEMTLFIKSFTVKAAKEPYAGFPILRNRMLATIQAVMDGKAENDTLNKLSVLAGMAWQEIDLLRAYRNYYLQLGHHTTKASVHHALINNPQVSRCLFNYFEARFRPAPAWDDLIVREEQALMPLRLQLLDSMSSVADINDDRILRTLFNLIDATVRSNFHLRRDWQDYFIAFKINSLGVIDMPAPKPQNEIYVHAVDMEGIHLRGGKISRGGIRWSDRPDDFRTEILGLMQTQISKNALIIPTGAKGGFIVKKNGSTSSVKEAGKKAYIRLMHGLLDLTDNYRDGKVAKLENSVSYDDPDPYLVVAADKGTAQFSDIANGVAAEYRFWLDDAFASGGSHGYDHKALGITARGAWECVKRHFRELGKDIQTEPFTVVGIGSMDGDVFGNGMLLSPCIRLLAAFSGRHIFIDPNPAEGNAAFDERKRLFELPGSSWNDYDRALLSSGGGVYLRSDKDIPMSPEVKKWLGLRYKSLDGESLIRYLLTAQVDLLWLGGIGTYIKSSAEKHEDVGDRSNDNVRVNAADLAAHVVGEGANLGFTQKARIEYALLGGRINTDAVDNSAGVDTSDHEVNLKILLMALQKQAVITDYQALFTDMTAAVCSLVLANNTAQSLCLSLEQLRCKDNPGQFLQVAERLETAGFLDKTVESFPQNKDVLLRPGQTITRPEFAALMAAAKMYLTQQIQQQTALLQEECCCGYLATYFPEQLTSPYRDQLASHPLANEIKATLISNKIINQAGCSFLNVYIENGADSDTQNILDAVACYLAFDRVLDGDTLRSEIGALDNRIAADKQYQLLMQIEKTLLHFCRWTLARGKKIVPDTLAINRYSRYLSDYDAYFSQTGINQYDSLQIQQQQELYRQDGIPAELGRKIA
;
A
#
# COMPACT_ATOMS: atom_id res chain seq x y z
N MET A 1 4.29 50.87 56.94
CA MET A 1 4.30 51.53 55.62
C MET A 1 2.87 51.97 55.30
N GLN A 2 2.63 53.23 54.95
CA GLN A 2 1.32 53.66 54.47
C GLN A 2 1.10 53.07 53.07
N ALA A 3 0.00 52.34 52.85
CA ALA A 3 -0.31 51.72 51.57
C ALA A 3 -0.49 52.79 50.48
N THR A 4 0.09 52.56 49.29
CA THR A 4 -0.01 53.51 48.17
C THR A 4 -1.46 53.59 47.65
N PRO A 5 -1.86 54.67 46.94
CA PRO A 5 -3.19 54.73 46.31
C PRO A 5 -3.49 53.55 45.37
N TRP A 6 -2.45 53.00 44.75
CA TRP A 6 -2.53 51.81 43.89
C TRP A 6 -2.85 50.55 44.70
N GLU A 7 -2.11 50.29 45.79
CA GLU A 7 -2.30 49.12 46.66
C GLU A 7 -3.66 49.12 47.33
N ASN A 8 -4.10 50.28 47.81
CA ASN A 8 -5.44 50.44 48.40
C ASN A 8 -6.55 50.13 47.39
N HIS A 9 -6.36 50.48 46.11
CA HIS A 9 -7.32 50.17 45.06
C HIS A 9 -7.26 48.67 44.69
N PHE A 10 -6.06 48.10 44.60
CA PHE A 10 -5.87 46.66 44.38
C PHE A 10 -6.58 45.83 45.45
N GLN A 11 -6.34 46.12 46.74
CA GLN A 11 -6.95 45.41 47.86
C GLN A 11 -8.48 45.45 47.81
N ARG A 12 -9.08 46.60 47.46
CA ARG A 12 -10.55 46.71 47.29
C ARG A 12 -11.06 45.87 46.13
N LEU A 13 -10.35 45.84 45.00
CA LEU A 13 -10.74 45.04 43.83
C LEU A 13 -10.59 43.54 44.10
N ALA A 14 -9.47 43.13 44.70
CA ALA A 14 -9.19 41.75 45.05
C ALA A 14 -10.20 41.22 46.09
N ALA A 15 -10.50 41.99 47.14
CA ALA A 15 -11.48 41.61 48.16
C ALA A 15 -12.90 41.43 47.58
N ARG A 16 -13.28 42.25 46.59
CA ARG A 16 -14.54 42.09 45.85
C ARG A 16 -14.58 40.83 44.99
N ALA A 17 -13.45 40.42 44.42
CA ALA A 17 -13.38 39.30 43.49
C ALA A 17 -13.16 37.93 44.16
N LEU A 18 -12.38 37.87 45.25
CA LEU A 18 -11.86 36.62 45.83
C LEU A 18 -12.15 36.43 47.32
N ASN A 19 -12.99 37.28 47.93
CA ASN A 19 -13.15 37.46 49.37
C ASN A 19 -11.91 38.05 50.08
N GLN A 20 -12.10 38.63 51.27
CA GLN A 20 -11.09 39.45 51.94
C GLN A 20 -9.86 38.64 52.42
N GLN A 21 -10.08 37.39 52.86
CA GLN A 21 -9.01 36.54 53.36
C GLN A 21 -8.11 36.06 52.21
N THR A 22 -8.70 35.56 51.12
CA THR A 22 -7.95 35.10 49.93
C THR A 22 -7.20 36.26 49.27
N ALA A 23 -7.82 37.44 49.18
CA ALA A 23 -7.19 38.63 48.62
C ALA A 23 -5.94 39.06 49.39
N THR A 24 -5.98 38.96 50.73
CA THR A 24 -4.85 39.29 51.61
C THR A 24 -3.71 38.30 51.43
N LEU A 25 -4.02 36.99 51.39
CA LEU A 25 -3.02 35.94 51.17
C LEU A 25 -2.36 36.06 49.78
N LEU A 26 -3.16 36.35 48.74
CA LEU A 26 -2.64 36.53 47.39
C LEU A 26 -1.71 37.74 47.28
N LEU A 27 -2.06 38.86 47.94
CA LEU A 27 -1.21 40.05 47.99
C LEU A 27 0.10 39.77 48.75
N GLN A 28 0.04 39.05 49.86
CA GLN A 28 1.23 38.67 50.63
C GLN A 28 2.16 37.78 49.81
N LYS A 29 1.61 36.77 49.13
CA LYS A 29 2.35 35.83 48.28
C LYS A 29 3.11 36.55 47.16
N TYR A 30 2.44 37.48 46.46
CA TYR A 30 3.01 38.13 45.27
C TYR A 30 3.53 39.54 45.49
N HIS A 31 3.70 39.98 46.75
CA HIS A 31 4.14 41.34 47.06
C HIS A 31 5.44 41.74 46.34
N ALA A 32 6.39 40.82 46.22
CA ALA A 32 7.66 41.04 45.54
C ALA A 32 7.54 41.33 44.03
N LEU A 33 6.44 40.92 43.38
CA LEU A 33 6.17 41.22 41.96
C LEU A 33 5.71 42.68 41.76
N LEU A 34 5.07 43.27 42.76
CA LEU A 34 4.36 44.56 42.65
C LEU A 34 5.29 45.76 42.90
N THR A 35 6.44 45.78 42.23
CA THR A 35 7.44 46.86 42.33
C THR A 35 6.90 48.20 41.82
N ALA A 36 7.58 49.31 42.13
CA ALA A 36 7.19 50.63 41.62
C ALA A 36 7.15 50.67 40.07
N GLU A 37 8.06 49.96 39.40
CA GLU A 37 8.08 49.82 37.94
C GLU A 37 6.86 49.07 37.41
N TYR A 38 6.45 47.98 38.08
CA TYR A 38 5.23 47.25 37.75
C TYR A 38 3.99 48.13 37.95
N GLN A 39 3.88 48.81 39.10
CA GLN A 39 2.74 49.68 39.42
C GLN A 39 2.62 50.88 38.47
N ALA A 40 3.74 51.36 37.91
CA ALA A 40 3.74 52.44 36.91
C ALA A 40 3.15 52.02 35.56
N LEU A 41 3.26 50.74 35.19
CA LEU A 41 2.84 50.21 33.89
C LEU A 41 1.50 49.47 33.94
N ILE A 42 1.17 48.84 35.07
CA ILE A 42 0.02 47.94 35.21
C ILE A 42 -0.98 48.49 36.24
N SER A 43 -2.24 48.63 35.83
CA SER A 43 -3.31 49.08 36.73
C SER A 43 -3.67 48.02 37.80
N PRO A 44 -4.22 48.42 38.96
CA PRO A 44 -4.64 47.48 40.01
C PRO A 44 -5.59 46.37 39.53
N ARG A 45 -6.46 46.69 38.55
CA ARG A 45 -7.38 45.71 37.95
C ARG A 45 -6.65 44.62 37.18
N TYR A 46 -5.61 44.99 36.43
CA TYR A 46 -4.85 44.05 35.61
C TYR A 46 -3.84 43.26 36.43
N ALA A 47 -3.28 43.86 37.48
CA ALA A 47 -2.46 43.14 38.43
C ALA A 47 -3.21 41.95 39.06
N LEU A 48 -4.50 42.13 39.42
CA LEU A 48 -5.29 41.04 39.96
C LEU A 48 -5.47 39.90 38.94
N GLN A 49 -5.66 40.26 37.66
CA GLN A 49 -5.73 39.28 36.57
C GLN A 49 -4.39 38.56 36.39
N ASP A 50 -3.26 39.28 36.48
CA ASP A 50 -1.93 38.69 36.37
C ASP A 50 -1.68 37.68 37.50
N LEU A 51 -2.01 38.01 38.76
CA LEU A 51 -1.86 37.07 39.87
C LEU A 51 -2.73 35.83 39.68
N LEU A 52 -3.97 36.00 39.20
CA LEU A 52 -4.86 34.86 38.92
C LEU A 52 -4.36 33.97 37.77
N GLN A 53 -3.67 34.53 36.77
CA GLN A 53 -3.04 33.74 35.71
C GLN A 53 -1.81 33.00 36.23
N LEU A 54 -0.99 33.64 37.06
CA LEU A 54 0.18 33.02 37.69
C LEU A 54 -0.19 31.83 38.59
N GLU A 55 -1.28 31.93 39.37
CA GLU A 55 -1.77 30.80 40.19
C GLU A 55 -2.18 29.57 39.37
N GLN A 56 -2.48 29.73 38.07
CA GLN A 56 -2.88 28.62 37.19
C GLN A 56 -1.68 27.91 36.54
N ILE A 57 -0.45 28.33 36.80
CA ILE A 57 0.77 27.76 36.21
C ILE A 57 1.37 26.75 37.18
N THR A 58 0.89 25.51 37.07
CA THR A 58 1.29 24.43 37.97
C THR A 58 2.46 23.59 37.44
N ALA A 59 2.49 23.28 36.14
CA ALA A 59 3.55 22.47 35.53
C ALA A 59 4.79 23.30 35.12
N PRO A 60 6.01 22.74 35.13
CA PRO A 60 7.25 23.45 34.77
C PRO A 60 7.27 24.08 33.36
N ASP A 61 6.61 23.43 32.41
CA ASP A 61 6.52 23.81 30.99
C ASP A 61 5.22 24.56 30.66
N ALA A 62 4.30 24.68 31.61
CA ALA A 62 3.04 25.38 31.42
C ALA A 62 3.27 26.87 31.14
N GLN A 63 2.55 27.36 30.14
CA GLN A 63 2.53 28.77 29.80
C GLN A 63 1.11 29.23 29.57
N ARG A 64 0.85 30.52 29.80
CA ARG A 64 -0.44 31.14 29.50
C ARG A 64 -0.27 32.47 28.79
N VAL A 65 -1.29 32.87 28.04
CA VAL A 65 -1.37 34.20 27.43
C VAL A 65 -2.64 34.92 27.87
N SER A 66 -2.55 36.22 28.11
CA SER A 66 -3.71 37.08 28.35
C SER A 66 -3.59 38.41 27.62
N LEU A 67 -4.73 39.03 27.33
CA LEU A 67 -4.81 40.34 26.70
C LEU A 67 -5.42 41.36 27.68
N LEU A 68 -4.65 42.41 27.94
CA LEU A 68 -5.05 43.55 28.74
C LEU A 68 -5.44 44.71 27.81
N LYS A 69 -6.56 45.36 28.14
CA LYS A 69 -7.01 46.58 27.47
C LYS A 69 -6.37 47.79 28.15
N PRO A 70 -5.96 48.84 27.45
CA PRO A 70 -5.61 50.10 28.10
C PRO A 70 -6.82 50.70 28.84
N CYS A 71 -6.61 51.30 30.01
CA CYS A 71 -7.68 51.96 30.79
C CYS A 71 -8.25 53.22 30.10
N GLN A 72 -7.48 53.82 29.18
CA GLN A 72 -7.87 54.95 28.33
C GLN A 72 -8.00 54.49 26.88
N HIS A 73 -8.79 55.21 26.06
CA HIS A 73 -8.93 54.90 24.63
C HIS A 73 -7.60 55.15 23.91
N THR A 74 -6.86 54.07 23.66
CA THR A 74 -5.61 54.10 22.88
C THR A 74 -5.62 52.97 21.84
N PRO A 75 -4.90 53.11 20.72
CA PRO A 75 -4.94 52.15 19.61
C PRO A 75 -4.02 50.92 19.81
N HIS A 76 -3.57 50.65 21.04
CA HIS A 76 -2.65 49.55 21.35
C HIS A 76 -3.16 48.72 22.55
N TYR A 77 -2.75 47.46 22.61
CA TYR A 77 -3.10 46.50 23.65
C TYR A 77 -1.85 45.94 24.29
N ARG A 78 -2.00 45.27 25.43
CA ARG A 78 -0.87 44.63 26.10
C ARG A 78 -1.11 43.12 26.22
N LEU A 79 -0.25 42.32 25.59
CA LEU A 79 -0.25 40.86 25.66
C LEU A 79 0.71 40.42 26.75
N HIS A 80 0.20 39.68 27.75
CA HIS A 80 1.00 39.10 28.82
C HIS A 80 1.18 37.61 28.56
N PHE A 81 2.43 37.16 28.55
CA PHE A 81 2.81 35.76 28.58
C PHE A 81 3.29 35.43 29.98
N TYR A 82 2.81 34.33 30.53
CA TYR A 82 3.15 33.87 31.86
C TYR A 82 3.83 32.51 31.76
N SER A 83 4.97 32.32 32.44
CA SER A 83 5.75 31.08 32.38
C SER A 83 6.56 30.84 33.67
N ARG A 84 7.00 29.58 33.88
CA ARG A 84 7.98 29.21 34.92
C ARG A 84 9.43 29.20 34.44
N GLN A 85 9.60 29.19 33.12
CA GLN A 85 10.91 29.23 32.48
C GLN A 85 11.12 30.61 31.90
N GLU A 86 12.33 31.13 32.05
CA GLU A 86 12.74 32.33 31.34
C GLU A 86 12.77 32.02 29.85
N ARG A 87 12.07 32.84 29.07
CA ARG A 87 11.93 32.69 27.61
C ARG A 87 12.34 33.95 26.90
N TYR A 88 12.99 33.80 25.76
CA TYR A 88 13.64 34.90 25.06
C TYR A 88 12.79 35.45 23.91
N LEU A 89 13.19 36.61 23.37
CA LEU A 89 12.38 37.32 22.36
C LEU A 89 12.27 36.55 21.04
N ASP A 90 13.30 35.79 20.66
CA ASP A 90 13.34 34.94 19.49
C ASP A 90 12.26 33.83 19.50
N GLU A 91 11.74 33.46 20.68
CA GLU A 91 10.59 32.55 20.80
C GLU A 91 9.24 33.24 20.52
N TYR A 92 9.06 34.46 21.03
CA TYR A 92 7.76 35.16 20.97
C TYR A 92 7.55 35.98 19.71
N ILE A 93 8.60 36.62 19.18
CA ILE A 93 8.48 37.53 18.03
C ILE A 93 7.95 36.80 16.79
N PRO A 94 8.47 35.62 16.40
CA PRO A 94 7.91 34.88 15.26
C PRO A 94 6.43 34.53 15.44
N LEU A 95 6.03 34.14 16.66
CA LEU A 95 4.62 33.84 16.99
C LEU A 95 3.73 35.07 16.82
N LEU A 96 4.16 36.22 17.35
CA LEU A 96 3.37 37.46 17.29
C LEU A 96 3.26 37.98 15.84
N GLU A 97 4.34 37.89 15.07
CA GLU A 97 4.33 38.22 13.64
C GLU A 97 3.39 37.29 12.86
N ASN A 98 3.44 35.99 13.15
CA ASN A 98 2.59 34.99 12.51
C ASN A 98 1.11 35.15 12.86
N VAL A 99 0.75 35.88 13.91
CA VAL A 99 -0.66 36.23 14.25
C VAL A 99 -1.05 37.62 13.71
N SER A 100 -0.19 38.27 12.91
CA SER A 100 -0.41 39.60 12.34
C SER A 100 -0.44 40.73 13.38
N LEU A 101 0.40 40.61 14.43
CA LEU A 101 0.57 41.65 15.44
C LEU A 101 1.89 42.38 15.25
N ARG A 102 1.87 43.70 15.40
CA ARG A 102 3.05 44.56 15.46
C ARG A 102 3.39 44.85 16.92
N VAL A 103 4.59 44.46 17.33
CA VAL A 103 5.15 44.78 18.65
C VAL A 103 5.68 46.21 18.63
N MET A 104 5.27 47.02 19.61
CA MET A 104 5.70 48.42 19.78
C MET A 104 6.71 48.58 20.91
N ASP A 105 6.54 47.81 21.98
CA ASP A 105 7.33 47.89 23.20
C ASP A 105 7.24 46.54 23.95
N GLN A 106 8.24 46.24 24.78
CA GLN A 106 8.30 45.01 25.57
C GLN A 106 8.91 45.27 26.95
N VAL A 107 8.32 44.67 27.98
CA VAL A 107 8.84 44.66 29.35
C VAL A 107 8.70 43.26 29.97
N GLN A 108 9.58 42.93 30.91
CA GLN A 108 9.56 41.66 31.63
C GLN A 108 9.52 41.90 33.13
N PHE A 109 8.67 41.15 33.83
CA PHE A 109 8.60 41.10 35.29
C PHE A 109 8.86 39.66 35.74
N HIS A 110 9.39 39.48 36.94
CA HIS A 110 9.57 38.16 37.52
C HIS A 110 9.35 38.19 39.03
N VAL A 111 9.03 37.03 39.61
CA VAL A 111 8.90 36.84 41.05
C VAL A 111 9.35 35.43 41.41
N THR A 112 10.10 35.29 42.50
CA THR A 112 10.53 34.00 43.03
C THR A 112 9.73 33.67 44.28
N LEU A 113 9.06 32.52 44.28
CA LEU A 113 8.23 32.00 45.36
C LEU A 113 8.71 30.59 45.71
N ASP A 114 9.15 30.34 46.96
CA ASP A 114 9.47 29.00 47.46
C ASP A 114 10.29 28.13 46.46
N GLU A 115 11.36 28.69 45.90
CA GLU A 115 12.26 28.11 44.86
C GLU A 115 11.75 28.09 43.41
N MET A 116 10.54 28.57 43.14
CA MET A 116 9.94 28.67 41.82
C MET A 116 9.96 30.12 41.32
N THR A 117 10.61 30.36 40.19
CA THR A 117 10.55 31.68 39.53
C THR A 117 9.43 31.69 38.49
N LEU A 118 8.62 32.73 38.54
CA LEU A 118 7.53 33.02 37.61
C LEU A 118 7.86 34.28 36.83
N PHE A 119 7.62 34.25 35.52
CA PHE A 119 7.89 35.35 34.61
C PHE A 119 6.60 35.87 34.00
N ILE A 120 6.49 37.20 33.86
CA ILE A 120 5.49 37.88 33.04
C ILE A 120 6.22 38.62 31.94
N LYS A 121 6.07 38.18 30.69
CA LYS A 121 6.58 38.91 29.53
C LYS A 121 5.44 39.67 28.87
N SER A 122 5.58 40.99 28.80
CA SER A 122 4.50 41.91 28.47
C SER A 122 4.85 42.68 27.20
N PHE A 123 4.04 42.51 26.16
CA PHE A 123 4.23 43.15 24.86
C PHE A 123 3.13 44.16 24.59
N THR A 124 3.50 45.40 24.29
CA THR A 124 2.56 46.38 23.73
C THR A 124 2.40 46.11 22.24
N VAL A 125 1.19 45.79 21.80
CA VAL A 125 0.89 45.32 20.44
C VAL A 125 -0.25 46.10 19.79
N LYS A 126 -0.22 46.16 18.45
CA LYS A 126 -1.36 46.58 17.62
C LYS A 126 -1.49 45.66 16.40
N ALA A 127 -2.64 45.64 15.74
CA ALA A 127 -2.79 44.91 14.48
C ALA A 127 -1.79 45.44 13.43
N ALA A 128 -1.15 44.55 12.68
CA ALA A 128 -0.08 44.91 11.75
C ALA A 128 -0.60 45.48 10.41
N LYS A 129 -1.81 45.08 9.98
CA LYS A 129 -2.47 45.50 8.73
C LYS A 129 -3.96 45.73 8.95
N GLU A 130 -4.51 46.73 8.26
CA GLU A 130 -5.94 46.95 8.08
C GLU A 130 -6.37 46.52 6.66
N PRO A 131 -7.64 46.11 6.45
CA PRO A 131 -8.68 45.90 7.47
C PRO A 131 -8.46 44.61 8.27
N TYR A 132 -8.86 44.61 9.54
CA TYR A 132 -8.88 43.42 10.42
C TYR A 132 -10.30 43.23 10.99
N ALA A 133 -10.66 42.01 11.39
CA ALA A 133 -12.00 41.74 11.91
C ALA A 133 -12.27 42.50 13.23
N GLY A 134 -13.53 42.77 13.59
CA GLY A 134 -13.85 43.54 14.80
C GLY A 134 -13.21 42.98 16.09
N PHE A 135 -12.57 43.84 16.88
CA PHE A 135 -11.76 43.46 18.05
C PHE A 135 -12.45 42.55 19.11
N PRO A 136 -13.76 42.69 19.42
CA PRO A 136 -14.44 41.79 20.37
C PRO A 136 -14.44 40.32 19.93
N ILE A 137 -14.53 40.04 18.63
CA ILE A 137 -14.49 38.68 18.06
C ILE A 137 -13.05 38.18 18.01
N LEU A 138 -12.11 39.06 17.67
CA LEU A 138 -10.69 38.73 17.56
C LEU A 138 -10.06 38.30 18.88
N ARG A 139 -10.42 38.96 20.00
CA ARG A 139 -9.73 38.76 21.28
C ARG A 139 -9.60 37.28 21.65
N ASN A 140 -10.71 36.55 21.68
CA ASN A 140 -10.71 35.17 22.16
C ASN A 140 -10.07 34.22 21.14
N ARG A 141 -10.34 34.40 19.84
CA ARG A 141 -9.79 33.54 18.78
C ARG A 141 -8.28 33.72 18.65
N MET A 142 -7.80 34.96 18.66
CA MET A 142 -6.38 35.31 18.65
C MET A 142 -5.64 34.72 19.86
N LEU A 143 -6.17 34.90 21.08
CA LEU A 143 -5.57 34.33 22.28
C LEU A 143 -5.55 32.80 22.25
N ALA A 144 -6.63 32.18 21.78
CA ALA A 144 -6.68 30.73 21.60
C ALA A 144 -5.65 30.23 20.58
N THR A 145 -5.45 30.94 19.47
CA THR A 145 -4.40 30.62 18.48
C THR A 145 -3.01 30.72 19.10
N ILE A 146 -2.71 31.81 19.81
CA ILE A 146 -1.43 31.98 20.50
C ILE A 146 -1.20 30.84 21.50
N GLN A 147 -2.21 30.53 22.32
CA GLN A 147 -2.11 29.43 23.29
C GLN A 147 -1.92 28.07 22.62
N ALA A 148 -2.65 27.78 21.52
CA ALA A 148 -2.53 26.52 20.81
C ALA A 148 -1.12 26.32 20.21
N VAL A 149 -0.50 27.39 19.70
CA VAL A 149 0.89 27.34 19.23
C VAL A 149 1.87 27.12 20.39
N MET A 150 1.68 27.82 21.52
CA MET A 150 2.51 27.65 22.72
C MET A 150 2.41 26.25 23.32
N ASP A 151 1.21 25.66 23.30
CA ASP A 151 0.95 24.28 23.75
C ASP A 151 1.45 23.23 22.74
N GLY A 152 1.98 23.63 21.59
CA GLY A 152 2.41 22.72 20.53
C GLY A 152 1.26 21.98 19.82
N LYS A 153 0.02 22.48 19.90
CA LYS A 153 -1.18 21.92 19.24
C LYS A 153 -1.34 22.40 17.79
N ALA A 154 -0.70 23.52 17.42
CA ALA A 154 -0.76 24.11 16.09
C ALA A 154 0.63 24.57 15.62
N GLU A 155 0.89 24.51 14.31
CA GLU A 155 2.15 25.01 13.74
C GLU A 155 2.28 26.54 13.89
N ASN A 156 3.50 27.00 14.21
CA ASN A 156 3.84 28.43 14.19
C ASN A 156 4.22 28.89 12.78
N ASP A 157 3.24 29.10 11.90
CA ASP A 157 3.47 29.58 10.53
C ASP A 157 2.59 30.79 10.17
N THR A 158 2.84 31.38 9.00
CA THR A 158 2.17 32.62 8.58
C THR A 158 0.67 32.50 8.36
N LEU A 159 0.09 31.29 8.23
CA LEU A 159 -1.37 31.14 8.11
C LEU A 159 -2.11 31.59 9.37
N ASN A 160 -1.43 31.60 10.52
CA ASN A 160 -2.01 32.10 11.76
C ASN A 160 -2.47 33.58 11.65
N LYS A 161 -2.01 34.33 10.64
CA LYS A 161 -2.46 35.71 10.35
C LYS A 161 -3.96 35.76 10.08
N LEU A 162 -4.54 34.68 9.56
CA LEU A 162 -5.99 34.56 9.32
C LEU A 162 -6.83 34.67 10.60
N SER A 163 -6.26 34.43 11.79
CA SER A 163 -7.00 34.64 13.03
C SER A 163 -7.33 36.11 13.26
N VAL A 164 -6.47 37.03 12.81
CA VAL A 164 -6.69 38.49 12.90
C VAL A 164 -7.33 39.04 11.63
N LEU A 165 -6.91 38.56 10.45
CA LEU A 165 -7.40 39.07 9.16
C LEU A 165 -8.84 38.63 8.85
N ALA A 166 -9.17 37.36 9.11
CA ALA A 166 -10.48 36.75 8.81
C ALA A 166 -11.26 36.37 10.07
N GLY A 167 -10.71 36.63 11.25
CA GLY A 167 -11.30 36.23 12.52
C GLY A 167 -11.40 34.71 12.68
N MET A 168 -10.59 33.90 12.00
CA MET A 168 -10.70 32.44 12.05
C MET A 168 -10.20 31.85 13.38
N ALA A 169 -10.83 30.78 13.86
CA ALA A 169 -10.29 30.00 14.97
C ALA A 169 -9.11 29.12 14.51
N TRP A 170 -8.18 28.78 15.41
CA TRP A 170 -6.96 28.09 15.02
C TRP A 170 -7.20 26.72 14.38
N GLN A 171 -8.26 25.99 14.77
CA GLN A 171 -8.64 24.73 14.11
C GLN A 171 -9.12 24.94 12.67
N GLU A 172 -9.80 26.07 12.40
CA GLU A 172 -10.27 26.43 11.05
C GLU A 172 -9.08 26.76 10.15
N ILE A 173 -8.04 27.39 10.73
CA ILE A 173 -6.77 27.66 10.04
C ILE A 173 -6.00 26.35 9.81
N ASP A 174 -5.98 25.45 10.79
CA ASP A 174 -5.29 24.17 10.66
C ASP A 174 -5.96 23.23 9.65
N LEU A 175 -7.28 23.33 9.47
CA LEU A 175 -7.98 22.69 8.36
C LEU A 175 -7.44 23.15 7.00
N LEU A 176 -7.30 24.46 6.79
CA LEU A 176 -6.69 25.00 5.56
C LEU A 176 -5.21 24.61 5.45
N ARG A 177 -4.52 24.48 6.57
CA ARG A 177 -3.13 23.99 6.62
C ARG A 177 -3.04 22.54 6.15
N ALA A 178 -3.97 21.67 6.56
CA ALA A 178 -4.05 20.29 6.12
C ALA A 178 -4.30 20.18 4.61
N TYR A 179 -5.26 20.94 4.05
CA TYR A 179 -5.46 20.98 2.59
C TYR A 179 -4.26 21.55 1.84
N ARG A 180 -3.57 22.55 2.41
CA ARG A 180 -2.31 23.08 1.85
C ARG A 180 -1.23 22.01 1.81
N ASN A 181 -1.07 21.22 2.87
CA ASN A 181 -0.07 20.15 2.90
C ASN A 181 -0.39 19.07 1.87
N TYR A 182 -1.66 18.63 1.79
CA TYR A 182 -2.10 17.68 0.76
C TYR A 182 -1.89 18.22 -0.66
N TYR A 183 -2.23 19.49 -0.92
CA TYR A 183 -2.01 20.14 -2.21
C TYR A 183 -0.53 20.08 -2.65
N LEU A 184 0.42 20.29 -1.73
CA LEU A 184 1.85 20.22 -2.04
C LEU A 184 2.30 18.80 -2.42
N GLN A 185 1.64 17.77 -1.87
CA GLN A 185 1.91 16.36 -2.19
C GLN A 185 1.42 15.93 -3.60
N LEU A 186 0.66 16.78 -4.30
CA LEU A 186 0.23 16.52 -5.68
C LEU A 186 1.29 16.92 -6.72
N GLY A 187 2.47 17.40 -6.31
CA GLY A 187 3.58 17.69 -7.24
C GLY A 187 3.39 18.96 -8.07
N HIS A 188 2.50 19.86 -7.67
CA HIS A 188 2.39 21.18 -8.30
C HIS A 188 3.70 21.99 -8.10
N HIS A 189 4.06 22.83 -9.08
CA HIS A 189 5.24 23.71 -9.02
C HIS A 189 4.99 24.93 -8.11
N THR A 190 4.40 24.69 -6.95
CA THR A 190 3.92 25.72 -6.02
C THR A 190 4.60 25.51 -4.68
N THR A 191 5.02 26.60 -4.03
CA THR A 191 5.68 26.53 -2.72
C THR A 191 4.68 26.69 -1.57
N LYS A 192 5.05 26.23 -0.36
CA LYS A 192 4.33 26.53 0.89
C LYS A 192 4.04 28.04 1.02
N ALA A 193 5.03 28.88 0.71
CA ALA A 193 4.91 30.33 0.80
C ALA A 193 3.88 30.90 -0.19
N SER A 194 3.80 30.35 -1.41
CA SER A 194 2.81 30.78 -2.42
C SER A 194 1.38 30.48 -1.96
N VAL A 195 1.13 29.28 -1.39
CA VAL A 195 -0.22 28.95 -0.88
C VAL A 195 -0.58 29.81 0.33
N HIS A 196 0.39 30.07 1.21
CA HIS A 196 0.18 30.98 2.34
C HIS A 196 -0.16 32.39 1.86
N HIS A 197 0.57 32.91 0.88
CA HIS A 197 0.32 34.21 0.26
C HIS A 197 -1.10 34.32 -0.28
N ALA A 198 -1.54 33.34 -1.08
CA ALA A 198 -2.88 33.31 -1.67
C ALA A 198 -3.99 33.37 -0.62
N LEU A 199 -3.88 32.56 0.44
CA LEU A 199 -4.87 32.52 1.53
C LEU A 199 -4.88 33.81 2.37
N ILE A 200 -3.70 34.36 2.68
CA ILE A 200 -3.54 35.52 3.57
C ILE A 200 -3.96 36.82 2.87
N ASN A 201 -3.67 36.98 1.58
CA ASN A 201 -4.06 38.16 0.82
C ASN A 201 -5.53 38.17 0.42
N ASN A 202 -6.19 37.00 0.44
CA ASN A 202 -7.60 36.85 0.12
C ASN A 202 -8.38 36.29 1.32
N PRO A 203 -8.40 36.98 2.49
CA PRO A 203 -8.95 36.44 3.75
C PRO A 203 -10.45 36.14 3.69
N GLN A 204 -11.22 36.87 2.87
CA GLN A 204 -12.64 36.58 2.64
C GLN A 204 -12.83 35.24 1.89
N VAL A 205 -12.00 34.97 0.88
CA VAL A 205 -12.02 33.68 0.16
C VAL A 205 -11.63 32.55 1.11
N SER A 206 -10.58 32.72 1.91
CA SER A 206 -10.17 31.76 2.95
C SER A 206 -11.30 31.44 3.93
N ARG A 207 -12.07 32.46 4.35
CA ARG A 207 -13.26 32.26 5.19
C ARG A 207 -14.36 31.51 4.45
N CYS A 208 -14.62 31.84 3.19
CA CYS A 208 -15.63 31.17 2.37
C CYS A 208 -15.28 29.69 2.11
N LEU A 209 -13.99 29.37 1.87
CA LEU A 209 -13.51 27.98 1.77
C LEU A 209 -13.84 27.18 3.03
N PHE A 210 -13.54 27.73 4.22
CA PHE A 210 -13.90 27.11 5.48
C PHE A 210 -15.43 27.00 5.67
N ASN A 211 -16.19 28.05 5.38
CA ASN A 211 -17.65 28.02 5.52
C ASN A 211 -18.28 26.95 4.60
N TYR A 212 -17.74 26.77 3.39
CA TYR A 212 -18.15 25.72 2.47
C TYR A 212 -17.85 24.34 3.05
N PHE A 213 -16.64 24.10 3.56
CA PHE A 213 -16.29 22.87 4.26
C PHE A 213 -17.20 22.59 5.46
N GLU A 214 -17.43 23.60 6.31
CA GLU A 214 -18.29 23.50 7.50
C GLU A 214 -19.71 23.10 7.10
N ALA A 215 -20.27 23.71 6.04
CA ALA A 215 -21.58 23.34 5.53
C ALA A 215 -21.62 21.91 4.96
N ARG A 216 -20.52 21.41 4.40
CA ARG A 216 -20.45 20.03 3.89
C ARG A 216 -20.45 18.99 4.99
N PHE A 217 -19.67 19.18 6.05
CA PHE A 217 -19.37 18.10 7.00
C PHE A 217 -19.97 18.28 8.39
N ARG A 218 -20.51 19.44 8.73
CA ARG A 218 -21.17 19.64 10.03
C ARG A 218 -22.43 18.77 10.10
N PRO A 219 -22.55 17.88 11.10
CA PRO A 219 -23.80 17.17 11.37
C PRO A 219 -24.87 18.19 11.76
N ALA A 220 -25.96 18.25 11.02
CA ALA A 220 -27.02 19.23 11.23
C ALA A 220 -28.35 18.59 10.81
N PRO A 221 -29.33 18.43 11.73
CA PRO A 221 -30.61 17.79 11.42
C PRO A 221 -31.38 18.46 10.26
N ALA A 222 -31.22 19.77 10.09
CA ALA A 222 -31.82 20.52 8.98
C ALA A 222 -31.24 20.16 7.60
N TRP A 223 -30.06 19.52 7.56
CA TRP A 223 -29.31 19.16 6.35
C TRP A 223 -28.89 17.68 6.39
N ASP A 224 -29.73 16.82 6.98
CA ASP A 224 -29.46 15.38 7.06
C ASP A 224 -29.62 14.71 5.68
N ASP A 225 -30.59 15.19 4.88
CA ASP A 225 -30.71 14.86 3.47
C ASP A 225 -29.64 15.61 2.64
N LEU A 226 -28.84 14.86 1.88
CA LEU A 226 -27.76 15.42 1.06
C LEU A 226 -28.25 16.32 -0.09
N ILE A 227 -29.42 16.04 -0.66
CA ILE A 227 -30.02 16.88 -1.72
C ILE A 227 -30.42 18.23 -1.11
N VAL A 228 -31.08 18.20 0.05
CA VAL A 228 -31.45 19.42 0.78
C VAL A 228 -30.21 20.22 1.17
N ARG A 229 -29.16 19.54 1.64
CA ARG A 229 -27.87 20.18 1.96
C ARG A 229 -27.25 20.85 0.74
N GLU A 230 -27.24 20.17 -0.40
CA GLU A 230 -26.69 20.70 -1.65
C GLU A 230 -27.41 21.98 -2.08
N GLU A 231 -28.75 21.96 -2.09
CA GLU A 231 -29.57 23.09 -2.54
C GLU A 231 -29.55 24.28 -1.57
N GLN A 232 -29.74 24.02 -0.27
CA GLN A 232 -29.96 25.09 0.71
C GLN A 232 -28.69 25.65 1.33
N ALA A 233 -27.63 24.85 1.43
CA ALA A 233 -26.39 25.24 2.09
C ALA A 233 -25.23 25.38 1.09
N LEU A 234 -24.99 24.36 0.26
CA LEU A 234 -23.79 24.30 -0.57
C LEU A 234 -23.87 25.18 -1.82
N MET A 235 -25.00 25.22 -2.53
CA MET A 235 -25.17 26.04 -3.72
C MET A 235 -24.99 27.55 -3.43
N PRO A 236 -25.63 28.15 -2.40
CA PRO A 236 -25.42 29.56 -2.08
C PRO A 236 -23.96 29.88 -1.70
N LEU A 237 -23.31 29.01 -0.92
CA LEU A 237 -21.91 29.18 -0.54
C LEU A 237 -20.96 29.02 -1.73
N ARG A 238 -21.27 28.12 -2.68
CA ARG A 238 -20.52 27.96 -3.93
C ARG A 238 -20.58 29.22 -4.77
N LEU A 239 -21.77 29.81 -4.93
CA LEU A 239 -21.95 31.09 -5.64
C LEU A 239 -21.20 32.23 -4.96
N GLN A 240 -21.30 32.35 -3.62
CA GLN A 240 -20.56 33.35 -2.85
C GLN A 240 -19.04 33.19 -2.98
N LEU A 241 -18.55 31.95 -2.99
CA LEU A 241 -17.14 31.67 -3.15
C LEU A 241 -16.64 32.03 -4.55
N LEU A 242 -17.40 31.71 -5.61
CA LEU A 242 -17.08 32.07 -6.99
C LEU A 242 -17.07 33.60 -7.18
N ASP A 243 -18.04 34.31 -6.60
CA ASP A 243 -18.08 35.78 -6.61
C ASP A 243 -16.86 36.37 -5.88
N SER A 244 -16.52 35.82 -4.69
CA SER A 244 -15.34 36.26 -3.94
C SER A 244 -14.03 35.99 -4.71
N MET A 245 -13.93 34.87 -5.43
CA MET A 245 -12.78 34.53 -6.28
C MET A 245 -12.65 35.48 -7.48
N SER A 246 -13.77 36.01 -8.02
CA SER A 246 -13.73 36.97 -9.13
C SER A 246 -13.01 38.28 -8.78
N SER A 247 -12.89 38.59 -7.49
CA SER A 247 -12.19 39.77 -6.97
C SER A 247 -10.70 39.52 -6.65
N VAL A 248 -10.18 38.31 -6.89
CA VAL A 248 -8.77 37.98 -6.67
C VAL A 248 -7.93 38.60 -7.79
N ALA A 249 -7.01 39.49 -7.42
CA ALA A 249 -6.21 40.25 -8.39
C ALA A 249 -5.08 39.45 -9.03
N ASP A 250 -4.45 38.53 -8.28
CA ASP A 250 -3.33 37.72 -8.75
C ASP A 250 -3.83 36.38 -9.32
N ILE A 251 -3.46 36.08 -10.57
CA ILE A 251 -3.91 34.88 -11.29
C ILE A 251 -3.39 33.59 -10.63
N ASN A 252 -2.18 33.62 -10.07
CA ASN A 252 -1.62 32.46 -9.39
C ASN A 252 -2.33 32.22 -8.05
N ASP A 253 -2.66 33.28 -7.30
CA ASP A 253 -3.50 33.18 -6.11
C ASP A 253 -4.90 32.60 -6.46
N ASP A 254 -5.56 33.08 -7.51
CA ASP A 254 -6.86 32.57 -7.97
C ASP A 254 -6.79 31.07 -8.31
N ARG A 255 -5.77 30.65 -9.08
CA ARG A 255 -5.55 29.23 -9.40
C ARG A 255 -5.39 28.37 -8.14
N ILE A 256 -4.56 28.80 -7.19
CA ILE A 256 -4.35 28.07 -5.93
C ILE A 256 -5.67 27.95 -5.16
N LEU A 257 -6.42 29.05 -5.02
CA LEU A 257 -7.68 29.07 -4.27
C LEU A 257 -8.75 28.19 -4.94
N ARG A 258 -8.82 28.15 -6.27
CA ARG A 258 -9.70 27.25 -7.02
C ARG A 258 -9.33 25.79 -6.84
N THR A 259 -8.04 25.45 -6.85
CA THR A 259 -7.63 24.06 -6.58
C THR A 259 -7.97 23.66 -5.14
N LEU A 260 -7.72 24.53 -4.14
CA LEU A 260 -8.12 24.27 -2.75
C LEU A 260 -9.63 24.08 -2.62
N PHE A 261 -10.44 24.86 -3.34
CA PHE A 261 -11.88 24.66 -3.40
C PHE A 261 -12.25 23.29 -3.99
N ASN A 262 -11.66 22.89 -5.13
CA ASN A 262 -11.91 21.58 -5.73
C ASN A 262 -11.48 20.43 -4.82
N LEU A 263 -10.39 20.57 -4.05
CA LEU A 263 -9.99 19.58 -3.05
C LEU A 263 -11.03 19.42 -1.93
N ILE A 264 -11.57 20.53 -1.42
CA ILE A 264 -12.66 20.50 -0.43
C ILE A 264 -13.93 19.88 -1.03
N ASP A 265 -14.25 20.21 -2.28
CA ASP A 265 -15.43 19.70 -3.00
C ASP A 265 -15.31 18.20 -3.35
N ALA A 266 -14.10 17.72 -3.63
CA ALA A 266 -13.80 16.31 -3.87
C ALA A 266 -13.66 15.48 -2.58
N THR A 267 -13.65 16.12 -1.42
CA THR A 267 -13.66 15.43 -0.13
C THR A 267 -15.03 14.80 0.12
N VAL A 268 -15.04 13.52 0.48
CA VAL A 268 -16.24 12.72 0.71
C VAL A 268 -16.52 12.43 2.18
N ARG A 269 -15.50 12.47 3.06
CA ARG A 269 -15.64 12.32 4.52
C ARG A 269 -14.57 13.13 5.26
N SER A 270 -14.87 13.57 6.49
CA SER A 270 -13.89 14.19 7.40
C SER A 270 -14.20 13.93 8.87
N ASN A 271 -13.15 13.76 9.68
CA ASN A 271 -13.25 13.61 11.13
C ASN A 271 -13.18 14.95 11.89
N PHE A 272 -13.09 16.08 11.19
CA PHE A 272 -12.84 17.39 11.79
C PHE A 272 -13.83 17.70 12.92
N HIS A 273 -15.12 17.47 12.70
CA HIS A 273 -16.15 17.72 13.73
C HIS A 273 -16.13 16.73 14.88
N LEU A 274 -15.68 15.49 14.64
CA LEU A 274 -15.52 14.47 15.67
C LEU A 274 -14.40 14.85 16.65
N ARG A 275 -13.26 15.33 16.13
CA ARG A 275 -12.04 15.55 16.92
C ARG A 275 -11.75 17.00 17.31
N ARG A 276 -12.54 17.98 16.84
CA ARG A 276 -12.26 19.43 16.96
C ARG A 276 -11.86 19.87 18.38
N ASP A 277 -12.50 19.31 19.39
CA ASP A 277 -12.35 19.70 20.79
C ASP A 277 -11.65 18.61 21.65
N TRP A 278 -11.11 17.56 21.02
CA TRP A 278 -10.41 16.49 21.72
C TRP A 278 -8.98 16.91 22.07
N GLN A 279 -8.44 16.30 23.13
CA GLN A 279 -7.03 16.54 23.51
C GLN A 279 -6.06 15.99 22.45
N ASP A 280 -6.36 14.82 21.87
CA ASP A 280 -5.65 14.26 20.71
C ASP A 280 -6.26 14.78 19.40
N TYR A 281 -6.13 16.10 19.20
CA TYR A 281 -6.58 16.78 17.99
C TYR A 281 -5.71 16.43 16.78
N PHE A 282 -6.37 16.00 15.71
CA PHE A 282 -5.80 15.88 14.36
C PHE A 282 -6.93 15.87 13.34
N ILE A 283 -6.58 16.01 12.06
CA ILE A 283 -7.55 16.10 10.97
C ILE A 283 -7.32 14.96 9.98
N ALA A 284 -8.38 14.31 9.54
CA ALA A 284 -8.38 13.35 8.46
C ALA A 284 -9.45 13.70 7.43
N PHE A 285 -9.12 13.48 6.16
CA PHE A 285 -10.03 13.62 5.02
C PHE A 285 -9.97 12.37 4.14
N LYS A 286 -11.13 11.94 3.63
CA LYS A 286 -11.21 10.97 2.54
C LYS A 286 -11.55 11.73 1.27
N ILE A 287 -10.70 11.65 0.26
CA ILE A 287 -10.78 12.40 -0.99
C ILE A 287 -11.06 11.43 -2.13
N ASN A 288 -12.05 11.74 -2.97
CA ASN A 288 -12.28 11.06 -4.24
C ASN A 288 -11.32 11.64 -5.29
N SER A 289 -10.22 10.94 -5.57
CA SER A 289 -9.18 11.45 -6.48
C SER A 289 -9.66 11.61 -7.92
N LEU A 290 -10.71 10.90 -8.33
CA LEU A 290 -11.34 11.07 -9.65
C LEU A 290 -12.09 12.40 -9.77
N GLY A 291 -12.56 12.96 -8.65
CA GLY A 291 -13.23 14.27 -8.58
C GLY A 291 -12.26 15.47 -8.53
N VAL A 292 -10.96 15.21 -8.39
CA VAL A 292 -9.93 16.26 -8.39
C VAL A 292 -9.47 16.52 -9.83
N ILE A 293 -9.72 17.73 -10.32
CA ILE A 293 -9.55 18.14 -11.72
C ILE A 293 -8.09 17.92 -12.16
N ASP A 294 -7.14 18.50 -11.44
CA ASP A 294 -5.71 18.49 -11.78
C ASP A 294 -4.94 17.36 -11.07
N MET A 295 -5.61 16.27 -10.68
CA MET A 295 -4.94 15.13 -10.04
C MET A 295 -3.93 14.49 -11.01
N PRO A 296 -2.64 14.34 -10.63
CA PRO A 296 -1.68 13.64 -11.46
C PRO A 296 -2.07 12.20 -11.72
N ALA A 297 -1.82 11.71 -12.93
CA ALA A 297 -1.97 10.29 -13.26
C ALA A 297 -0.78 9.47 -12.71
N PRO A 298 -1.00 8.20 -12.31
CA PRO A 298 -2.30 7.55 -12.19
C PRO A 298 -3.09 8.04 -10.96
N LYS A 299 -4.41 8.00 -11.07
CA LYS A 299 -5.31 8.43 -9.99
C LYS A 299 -5.74 7.21 -9.17
N PRO A 300 -5.46 7.15 -7.85
CA PRO A 300 -6.16 6.22 -6.95
C PRO A 300 -7.68 6.44 -7.06
N GLN A 301 -8.49 5.49 -6.58
CA GLN A 301 -9.93 5.75 -6.48
C GLN A 301 -10.22 6.73 -5.33
N ASN A 302 -9.61 6.48 -4.16
CA ASN A 302 -9.75 7.31 -2.97
C ASN A 302 -8.43 7.43 -2.21
N GLU A 303 -8.28 8.54 -1.48
CA GLU A 303 -7.13 8.81 -0.62
C GLU A 303 -7.60 9.26 0.75
N ILE A 304 -7.10 8.61 1.80
CA ILE A 304 -7.28 9.10 3.17
C ILE A 304 -6.01 9.82 3.57
N TYR A 305 -6.09 11.13 3.81
CA TYR A 305 -4.99 11.96 4.26
C TYR A 305 -5.19 12.36 5.72
N VAL A 306 -4.14 12.25 6.53
CA VAL A 306 -4.12 12.56 7.96
C VAL A 306 -3.06 13.62 8.23
N HIS A 307 -3.47 14.70 8.88
CA HIS A 307 -2.62 15.83 9.29
C HIS A 307 -2.66 16.01 10.79
N ALA A 308 -1.47 16.12 11.38
CA ALA A 308 -1.26 16.61 12.73
C ALA A 308 -0.05 17.55 12.78
N VAL A 309 0.12 18.22 13.92
CA VAL A 309 1.25 19.13 14.17
C VAL A 309 2.61 18.43 14.16
N ASP A 310 2.64 17.13 14.51
CA ASP A 310 3.82 16.29 14.67
C ASP A 310 3.96 15.22 13.56
N MET A 311 2.97 15.05 12.69
CA MET A 311 3.02 14.04 11.62
C MET A 311 2.10 14.36 10.43
N GLU A 312 2.38 13.73 9.29
CA GLU A 312 1.47 13.64 8.14
C GLU A 312 1.44 12.20 7.63
N GLY A 313 0.29 11.75 7.16
CA GLY A 313 0.10 10.40 6.65
C GLY A 313 -0.92 10.33 5.53
N ILE A 314 -0.83 9.29 4.72
CA ILE A 314 -1.73 9.06 3.61
C ILE A 314 -1.97 7.55 3.43
N HIS A 315 -3.15 7.19 2.93
CA HIS A 315 -3.50 5.85 2.49
C HIS A 315 -4.25 5.92 1.16
N LEU A 316 -3.60 5.46 0.10
CA LEU A 316 -4.09 5.45 -1.28
C LEU A 316 -4.76 4.10 -1.57
N ARG A 317 -5.93 4.12 -2.21
CA ARG A 317 -6.70 2.91 -2.51
C ARG A 317 -7.07 2.84 -3.98
N GLY A 318 -6.77 1.72 -4.62
CA GLY A 318 -7.23 1.42 -5.98
C GLY A 318 -8.69 0.98 -6.07
N GLY A 319 -9.34 0.66 -4.94
CA GLY A 319 -10.69 0.07 -4.90
C GLY A 319 -11.32 0.12 -3.51
N LYS A 320 -12.62 -0.21 -3.41
CA LYS A 320 -13.31 -0.42 -2.12
C LYS A 320 -12.74 -1.61 -1.35
N ILE A 321 -12.47 -2.72 -2.02
CA ILE A 321 -11.82 -3.87 -1.40
C ILE A 321 -10.35 -3.81 -1.80
N SER A 322 -9.54 -3.17 -0.96
CA SER A 322 -8.14 -2.90 -1.26
C SER A 322 -7.26 -3.13 -0.04
N ARG A 323 -6.01 -3.55 -0.28
CA ARG A 323 -5.09 -3.90 0.80
C ARG A 323 -3.68 -3.40 0.51
N GLY A 324 -3.01 -2.89 1.55
CA GLY A 324 -1.72 -2.24 1.41
C GLY A 324 -0.90 -2.14 2.68
N GLY A 325 0.42 -2.26 2.52
CA GLY A 325 1.38 -1.99 3.60
C GLY A 325 1.44 -0.49 3.95
N ILE A 326 1.76 -0.18 5.21
CA ILE A 326 1.99 1.19 5.71
C ILE A 326 3.49 1.45 5.86
N ARG A 327 4.06 2.34 5.04
CA ARG A 327 5.49 2.70 5.10
C ARG A 327 5.76 3.91 6.00
N TRP A 328 6.79 3.80 6.84
CA TRP A 328 7.38 5.00 7.45
C TRP A 328 8.40 5.59 6.48
N SER A 329 8.07 6.74 5.90
CA SER A 329 8.90 7.43 4.91
C SER A 329 9.82 8.47 5.57
N ASP A 330 10.99 8.67 4.96
CA ASP A 330 11.95 9.73 5.26
C ASP A 330 11.87 10.89 4.25
N ARG A 331 10.85 10.93 3.38
CA ARG A 331 10.64 11.91 2.31
C ARG A 331 9.49 12.89 2.61
N PRO A 332 9.66 13.88 3.51
CA PRO A 332 8.57 14.77 3.91
C PRO A 332 7.96 15.58 2.75
N ASP A 333 8.74 15.90 1.73
CA ASP A 333 8.31 16.79 0.64
C ASP A 333 7.48 16.06 -0.44
N ASP A 334 7.65 14.74 -0.61
CA ASP A 334 7.01 13.98 -1.68
C ASP A 334 6.66 12.52 -1.34
N PHE A 335 6.44 12.20 -0.06
CA PHE A 335 6.08 10.85 0.37
C PHE A 335 4.84 10.31 -0.35
N ARG A 336 3.86 11.15 -0.73
CA ARG A 336 2.71 10.68 -1.53
C ARG A 336 3.14 10.04 -2.85
N THR A 337 4.12 10.62 -3.55
CA THR A 337 4.64 10.08 -4.81
C THR A 337 5.32 8.73 -4.58
N GLU A 338 6.07 8.59 -3.49
CA GLU A 338 6.64 7.30 -3.08
C GLU A 338 5.54 6.26 -2.83
N ILE A 339 4.52 6.62 -2.03
CA ILE A 339 3.41 5.71 -1.69
C ILE A 339 2.57 5.37 -2.94
N LEU A 340 2.39 6.31 -3.87
CA LEU A 340 1.68 6.08 -5.14
C LEU A 340 2.39 5.04 -6.00
N GLY A 341 3.71 5.16 -6.18
CA GLY A 341 4.49 4.17 -6.92
C GLY A 341 4.38 2.77 -6.31
N LEU A 342 4.43 2.67 -4.98
CA LEU A 342 4.27 1.40 -4.26
C LEU A 342 2.84 0.84 -4.38
N MET A 343 1.81 1.70 -4.37
CA MET A 343 0.42 1.28 -4.59
C MET A 343 0.25 0.67 -5.98
N GLN A 344 0.82 1.28 -7.02
CA GLN A 344 0.76 0.75 -8.39
C GLN A 344 1.38 -0.64 -8.47
N THR A 345 2.59 -0.83 -7.91
CA THR A 345 3.23 -2.14 -7.85
C THR A 345 2.36 -3.15 -7.10
N GLN A 346 1.67 -2.72 -6.04
CA GLN A 346 0.76 -3.57 -5.29
C GLN A 346 -0.48 -3.98 -6.11
N ILE A 347 -1.02 -3.10 -6.95
CA ILE A 347 -2.16 -3.42 -7.83
C ILE A 347 -1.79 -4.58 -8.77
N SER A 348 -0.66 -4.49 -9.48
CA SER A 348 -0.23 -5.54 -10.39
C SER A 348 0.06 -6.85 -9.67
N LYS A 349 0.64 -6.79 -8.45
CA LYS A 349 0.86 -7.97 -7.59
C LYS A 349 -0.43 -8.62 -7.11
N ASN A 350 -1.46 -7.82 -6.87
CA ASN A 350 -2.71 -8.31 -6.34
C ASN A 350 -3.65 -8.89 -7.42
N ALA A 351 -3.23 -8.93 -8.69
CA ALA A 351 -4.05 -9.42 -9.79
C ALA A 351 -4.57 -10.87 -9.63
N LEU A 352 -3.95 -11.65 -8.74
CA LEU A 352 -4.33 -13.04 -8.44
C LEU A 352 -5.17 -13.22 -7.16
N ILE A 353 -5.35 -12.17 -6.35
CA ILE A 353 -6.05 -12.20 -5.06
C ILE A 353 -7.27 -11.28 -5.07
N ILE A 354 -8.08 -11.34 -4.02
CA ILE A 354 -9.36 -10.62 -3.93
C ILE A 354 -9.19 -9.09 -3.84
N PRO A 355 -8.38 -8.53 -2.92
CA PRO A 355 -8.29 -7.09 -2.77
C PRO A 355 -7.41 -6.48 -3.86
N THR A 356 -7.86 -5.39 -4.48
CA THR A 356 -6.96 -4.57 -5.32
C THR A 356 -5.86 -3.90 -4.48
N GLY A 357 -4.89 -3.29 -5.12
CA GLY A 357 -3.78 -2.64 -4.43
C GLY A 357 -4.19 -1.39 -3.65
N ALA A 358 -3.70 -1.29 -2.42
CA ALA A 358 -3.62 -0.05 -1.66
C ALA A 358 -2.18 0.14 -1.14
N LYS A 359 -1.87 1.34 -0.66
CA LYS A 359 -0.65 1.59 0.08
C LYS A 359 -0.83 2.80 0.98
N GLY A 360 -0.29 2.74 2.19
CA GLY A 360 -0.19 3.90 3.05
C GLY A 360 1.24 4.25 3.39
N GLY A 361 1.41 5.45 3.91
CA GLY A 361 2.65 5.84 4.53
C GLY A 361 2.54 7.14 5.31
N PHE A 362 3.53 7.40 6.15
CA PHE A 362 3.56 8.57 7.00
C PHE A 362 4.97 9.06 7.23
N ILE A 363 5.06 10.34 7.61
CA ILE A 363 6.28 11.02 8.02
C ILE A 363 6.09 11.59 9.43
N VAL A 364 7.19 11.72 10.15
CA VAL A 364 7.23 12.38 11.47
C VAL A 364 7.85 13.77 11.27
N LYS A 365 7.15 14.82 11.71
CA LYS A 365 7.64 16.20 11.65
C LYS A 365 8.60 16.46 12.81
N LYS A 366 9.59 17.33 12.60
CA LYS A 366 10.62 17.69 13.60
C LYS A 366 10.12 18.61 14.73
N ASN A 367 8.82 18.66 15.00
CA ASN A 367 8.25 19.60 15.96
C ASN A 367 8.30 19.04 17.39
N GLY A 368 9.35 19.39 18.13
CA GLY A 368 9.32 19.56 19.59
C GLY A 368 9.40 18.33 20.51
N SER A 369 9.48 17.10 20.00
CA SER A 369 9.57 15.93 20.88
C SER A 369 11.01 15.62 21.29
N THR A 370 11.26 15.50 22.60
CA THR A 370 12.45 14.89 23.21
C THR A 370 12.40 13.36 23.23
N SER A 371 11.34 12.75 22.66
CA SER A 371 11.20 11.30 22.58
C SER A 371 12.19 10.68 21.60
N SER A 372 12.51 9.40 21.80
CA SER A 372 13.23 8.63 20.78
C SER A 372 12.47 8.65 19.45
N VAL A 373 13.21 8.58 18.33
CA VAL A 373 12.63 8.54 16.98
C VAL A 373 11.58 7.43 16.87
N LYS A 374 11.85 6.27 17.50
CA LYS A 374 10.96 5.10 17.51
C LYS A 374 9.61 5.39 18.17
N GLU A 375 9.59 6.07 19.32
CA GLU A 375 8.33 6.42 20.00
C GLU A 375 7.51 7.44 19.21
N ALA A 376 8.18 8.43 18.59
CA ALA A 376 7.50 9.38 17.72
C ALA A 376 6.87 8.70 16.50
N GLY A 377 7.59 7.75 15.89
CA GLY A 377 7.07 6.93 14.79
C GLY A 377 5.88 6.06 15.20
N LYS A 378 5.94 5.42 16.38
CA LYS A 378 4.83 4.64 16.92
C LYS A 378 3.59 5.50 17.16
N LYS A 379 3.76 6.68 17.76
CA LYS A 379 2.65 7.63 17.99
C LYS A 379 2.03 8.09 16.68
N ALA A 380 2.84 8.43 15.68
CA ALA A 380 2.37 8.83 14.36
C ALA A 380 1.62 7.70 13.64
N TYR A 381 2.10 6.46 13.76
CA TYR A 381 1.42 5.28 13.22
C TYR A 381 0.04 5.05 13.85
N ILE A 382 -0.05 5.10 15.20
CA ILE A 382 -1.33 4.97 15.92
C ILE A 382 -2.32 6.06 15.46
N ARG A 383 -1.85 7.30 15.34
CA ARG A 383 -2.68 8.42 14.87
C ARG A 383 -3.16 8.23 13.42
N LEU A 384 -2.30 7.70 12.54
CA LEU A 384 -2.73 7.33 11.20
C LEU A 384 -3.85 6.29 11.27
N MET A 385 -3.70 5.22 12.05
CA MET A 385 -4.74 4.19 12.21
C MET A 385 -6.07 4.77 12.72
N HIS A 386 -6.03 5.64 13.74
CA HIS A 386 -7.20 6.38 14.20
C HIS A 386 -7.85 7.19 13.08
N GLY A 387 -7.05 7.93 12.30
CA GLY A 387 -7.58 8.72 11.17
C GLY A 387 -8.17 7.88 10.05
N LEU A 388 -7.65 6.69 9.79
CA LEU A 388 -8.24 5.75 8.84
C LEU A 388 -9.60 5.23 9.35
N LEU A 389 -9.66 4.78 10.60
CA LEU A 389 -10.88 4.20 11.19
C LEU A 389 -11.97 5.24 11.48
N ASP A 390 -11.61 6.49 11.77
CA ASP A 390 -12.56 7.60 11.89
C ASP A 390 -13.36 7.84 10.60
N LEU A 391 -12.84 7.42 9.44
CA LEU A 391 -13.44 7.65 8.12
C LEU A 391 -13.97 6.38 7.45
N THR A 392 -13.84 5.23 8.10
CA THR A 392 -14.25 3.93 7.56
C THR A 392 -15.55 3.49 8.22
N ASP A 393 -16.50 2.96 7.43
CA ASP A 393 -17.73 2.39 8.01
C ASP A 393 -17.42 1.09 8.75
N ASN A 394 -18.35 0.58 9.54
CA ASN A 394 -18.16 -0.68 10.28
C ASN A 394 -19.27 -1.68 9.93
N TYR A 395 -19.13 -2.96 10.30
CA TYR A 395 -20.25 -3.90 10.31
C TYR A 395 -20.75 -4.13 11.74
N ARG A 396 -22.06 -3.99 11.94
CA ARG A 396 -22.77 -4.37 13.16
C ARG A 396 -23.95 -5.25 12.79
N ASP A 397 -24.04 -6.44 13.39
CA ASP A 397 -25.12 -7.42 13.16
C ASP A 397 -25.36 -7.74 11.67
N GLY A 398 -24.28 -7.91 10.91
CA GLY A 398 -24.33 -8.24 9.48
C GLY A 398 -24.75 -7.08 8.56
N LYS A 399 -24.91 -5.86 9.10
CA LYS A 399 -25.25 -4.65 8.34
C LYS A 399 -24.15 -3.61 8.44
N VAL A 400 -23.97 -2.84 7.38
CA VAL A 400 -23.04 -1.70 7.41
C VAL A 400 -23.59 -0.63 8.33
N ALA A 401 -22.83 -0.28 9.36
CA ALA A 401 -23.07 0.81 10.29
C ALA A 401 -22.19 2.00 9.90
N LYS A 402 -22.82 3.10 9.54
CA LYS A 402 -22.12 4.38 9.30
C LYS A 402 -21.61 4.95 10.63
N LEU A 403 -20.58 5.80 10.54
CA LEU A 403 -20.06 6.50 11.70
C LEU A 403 -21.10 7.49 12.26
N GLU A 404 -21.42 7.39 13.55
CA GLU A 404 -22.39 8.27 14.21
C GLU A 404 -21.93 9.74 14.15
N ASN A 405 -22.88 10.67 13.94
CA ASN A 405 -22.61 12.11 13.84
C ASN A 405 -21.55 12.46 12.77
N SER A 406 -21.58 11.79 11.61
CA SER A 406 -20.73 12.09 10.46
C SER A 406 -21.58 12.33 9.20
N VAL A 407 -21.00 13.04 8.22
CA VAL A 407 -21.61 13.24 6.90
C VAL A 407 -20.71 12.57 5.86
N SER A 408 -21.31 11.70 5.05
CA SER A 408 -20.61 10.92 4.01
C SER A 408 -21.25 11.17 2.64
N TYR A 409 -20.43 11.47 1.64
CA TYR A 409 -20.85 11.70 0.24
C TYR A 409 -20.53 10.54 -0.70
N ASP A 410 -20.00 9.44 -0.16
CA ASP A 410 -19.70 8.21 -0.89
C ASP A 410 -20.60 7.05 -0.43
N ASP A 411 -20.53 5.96 -1.18
CA ASP A 411 -21.17 4.71 -0.82
C ASP A 411 -20.64 4.13 0.49
N PRO A 412 -21.38 3.19 1.12
CA PRO A 412 -20.86 2.40 2.23
C PRO A 412 -19.50 1.78 1.93
N ASP A 413 -18.55 1.95 2.84
CA ASP A 413 -17.15 1.54 2.70
C ASP A 413 -16.60 0.97 4.02
N PRO A 414 -17.00 -0.27 4.38
CA PRO A 414 -16.62 -0.89 5.65
C PRO A 414 -15.32 -1.69 5.59
N TYR A 415 -14.73 -1.89 4.40
CA TYR A 415 -13.56 -2.75 4.23
C TYR A 415 -12.28 -1.93 4.18
N LEU A 416 -11.41 -2.11 5.18
CA LEU A 416 -10.09 -1.51 5.24
C LEU A 416 -9.13 -2.50 5.90
N VAL A 417 -8.09 -2.92 5.18
CA VAL A 417 -7.04 -3.81 5.68
C VAL A 417 -5.68 -3.19 5.43
N VAL A 418 -4.86 -3.15 6.49
CA VAL A 418 -3.48 -2.67 6.44
C VAL A 418 -2.50 -3.84 6.57
N ALA A 419 -1.25 -3.60 6.20
CA ALA A 419 -0.16 -4.54 6.43
C ALA A 419 1.11 -3.81 6.86
N ALA A 420 2.11 -4.55 7.33
CA ALA A 420 3.41 -3.99 7.62
C ALA A 420 4.21 -3.68 6.33
N ASP A 421 5.10 -2.70 6.39
CA ASP A 421 6.10 -2.37 5.37
C ASP A 421 7.41 -1.92 6.05
N LYS A 422 8.34 -1.37 5.28
CA LYS A 422 9.57 -0.74 5.75
C LYS A 422 9.27 0.26 6.87
N GLY A 423 9.92 0.07 8.01
CA GLY A 423 9.79 0.90 9.20
C GLY A 423 8.61 0.55 10.11
N THR A 424 7.74 -0.38 9.72
CA THR A 424 6.53 -0.78 10.48
C THR A 424 6.38 -2.30 10.67
N ALA A 425 7.44 -3.08 10.41
CA ALA A 425 7.45 -4.54 10.48
C ALA A 425 6.83 -5.16 11.75
N GLN A 426 6.94 -4.48 12.90
CA GLN A 426 6.42 -4.96 14.20
C GLN A 426 5.12 -4.25 14.63
N PHE A 427 4.45 -3.52 13.74
CA PHE A 427 3.32 -2.65 14.09
C PHE A 427 1.95 -3.24 13.77
N SER A 428 1.85 -4.44 13.18
CA SER A 428 0.55 -5.08 12.91
C SER A 428 -0.29 -5.27 14.17
N ASP A 429 0.31 -5.73 15.27
CA ASP A 429 -0.40 -5.89 16.55
C ASP A 429 -0.88 -4.55 17.12
N ILE A 430 -0.15 -3.46 16.86
CA ILE A 430 -0.55 -2.10 17.25
C ILE A 430 -1.80 -1.69 16.46
N ALA A 431 -1.83 -1.95 15.16
CA ALA A 431 -2.99 -1.66 14.33
C ALA A 431 -4.22 -2.50 14.74
N ASN A 432 -4.06 -3.80 15.00
CA ASN A 432 -5.15 -4.65 15.51
C ASN A 432 -5.65 -4.19 16.89
N GLY A 433 -4.75 -3.76 17.78
CA GLY A 433 -5.12 -3.15 19.06
C GLY A 433 -6.00 -1.90 18.87
N VAL A 434 -5.64 -1.02 17.94
CA VAL A 434 -6.45 0.15 17.59
C VAL A 434 -7.81 -0.26 16.98
N ALA A 435 -7.85 -1.27 16.11
CA ALA A 435 -9.11 -1.78 15.55
C ALA A 435 -10.05 -2.32 16.63
N ALA A 436 -9.52 -3.00 17.65
CA ALA A 436 -10.27 -3.49 18.79
C ALA A 436 -10.89 -2.34 19.62
N GLU A 437 -10.17 -1.23 19.81
CA GLU A 437 -10.70 -0.02 20.48
C GLU A 437 -11.95 0.54 19.77
N TYR A 438 -11.96 0.48 18.42
CA TYR A 438 -13.09 0.90 17.58
C TYR A 438 -14.20 -0.15 17.48
N ARG A 439 -13.99 -1.34 18.06
CA ARG A 439 -14.82 -2.54 17.81
C ARG A 439 -15.04 -2.75 16.32
N PHE A 440 -13.97 -2.55 15.55
CA PHE A 440 -14.01 -2.70 14.10
C PHE A 440 -14.23 -4.17 13.74
N TRP A 441 -15.11 -4.44 12.78
CA TRP A 441 -15.60 -5.80 12.53
C TRP A 441 -14.53 -6.81 12.14
N LEU A 442 -13.43 -6.35 11.52
CA LEU A 442 -12.28 -7.16 11.17
C LEU A 442 -11.40 -7.52 12.37
N ASP A 443 -11.44 -6.76 13.47
CA ASP A 443 -10.66 -7.02 14.70
C ASP A 443 -9.18 -7.42 14.38
N ASP A 444 -8.75 -8.65 14.70
CA ASP A 444 -7.40 -9.19 14.42
C ASP A 444 -7.09 -9.46 12.92
N ALA A 445 -8.08 -9.29 12.04
CA ALA A 445 -7.91 -9.32 10.58
C ALA A 445 -7.70 -7.91 9.98
N PHE A 446 -7.75 -6.84 10.78
CA PHE A 446 -7.53 -5.47 10.29
C PHE A 446 -6.11 -5.26 9.75
N ALA A 447 -5.12 -5.82 10.45
CA ALA A 447 -3.73 -5.85 10.04
C ALA A 447 -3.25 -7.29 9.90
N SER A 448 -2.79 -7.65 8.71
CA SER A 448 -2.23 -8.98 8.43
C SER A 448 -0.78 -9.11 8.92
N GLY A 449 -0.36 -10.33 9.27
CA GLY A 449 1.03 -10.61 9.67
C GLY A 449 1.38 -10.13 11.09
N GLY A 450 0.38 -10.03 11.97
CA GLY A 450 0.57 -9.86 13.41
C GLY A 450 0.95 -11.17 14.11
N SER A 451 1.10 -11.14 15.43
CA SER A 451 1.55 -12.28 16.25
C SER A 451 0.62 -13.50 16.18
N HIS A 452 -0.64 -13.30 15.81
CA HIS A 452 -1.66 -14.36 15.65
C HIS A 452 -1.88 -14.77 14.17
N GLY A 453 -1.14 -14.17 13.23
CA GLY A 453 -1.22 -14.44 11.80
C GLY A 453 -0.19 -15.46 11.31
N TYR A 454 -0.03 -15.57 9.99
CA TYR A 454 1.00 -16.40 9.39
C TYR A 454 2.35 -15.66 9.35
N ASP A 455 3.38 -16.23 9.97
CA ASP A 455 4.75 -15.73 9.85
C ASP A 455 5.35 -16.19 8.51
N HIS A 456 5.45 -15.27 7.55
CA HIS A 456 5.94 -15.59 6.21
C HIS A 456 7.37 -16.13 6.19
N LYS A 457 8.22 -15.67 7.13
CA LYS A 457 9.61 -16.14 7.25
C LYS A 457 9.67 -17.54 7.83
N ALA A 458 8.87 -17.81 8.86
CA ALA A 458 8.78 -19.15 9.44
C ALA A 458 8.20 -20.17 8.44
N LEU A 459 7.22 -19.76 7.63
CA LEU A 459 6.66 -20.60 6.57
C LEU A 459 7.54 -20.71 5.32
N GLY A 460 8.46 -19.75 5.14
CA GLY A 460 9.27 -19.59 3.93
C GLY A 460 8.45 -19.43 2.65
N ILE A 461 7.19 -18.99 2.77
CA ILE A 461 6.18 -19.19 1.73
C ILE A 461 6.49 -18.38 0.46
N THR A 462 7.04 -17.17 0.61
CA THR A 462 7.48 -16.35 -0.52
C THR A 462 8.63 -17.00 -1.28
N ALA A 463 9.63 -17.54 -0.58
CA ALA A 463 10.73 -18.26 -1.22
C ALA A 463 10.25 -19.54 -1.89
N ARG A 464 9.35 -20.30 -1.25
CA ARG A 464 8.74 -21.52 -1.80
C ARG A 464 7.96 -21.23 -3.08
N GLY A 465 7.16 -20.17 -3.12
CA GLY A 465 6.42 -19.76 -4.32
C GLY A 465 7.32 -19.41 -5.50
N ALA A 466 8.38 -18.63 -5.25
CA ALA A 466 9.36 -18.29 -6.28
C ALA A 466 10.12 -19.54 -6.74
N TRP A 467 10.37 -20.48 -5.83
CA TRP A 467 11.03 -21.74 -6.15
C TRP A 467 10.18 -22.65 -7.05
N GLU A 468 8.85 -22.66 -6.92
CA GLU A 468 7.97 -23.37 -7.87
C GLU A 468 8.15 -22.85 -9.30
N CYS A 469 8.34 -21.53 -9.47
CA CYS A 469 8.60 -20.92 -10.76
C CYS A 469 10.01 -21.27 -11.29
N VAL A 470 11.01 -21.27 -10.41
CA VAL A 470 12.39 -21.69 -10.75
C VAL A 470 12.42 -23.17 -11.19
N LYS A 471 11.76 -24.07 -10.45
CA LYS A 471 11.64 -25.49 -10.82
C LYS A 471 11.07 -25.66 -12.23
N ARG A 472 10.07 -24.88 -12.61
CA ARG A 472 9.50 -24.92 -13.98
C ARG A 472 10.55 -24.56 -15.04
N HIS A 473 11.30 -23.47 -14.85
CA HIS A 473 12.33 -23.08 -15.80
C HIS A 473 13.38 -24.16 -16.03
N PHE A 474 13.83 -24.82 -14.95
CA PHE A 474 14.79 -25.92 -15.05
C PHE A 474 14.18 -27.18 -15.66
N ARG A 475 12.92 -27.50 -15.33
CA ARG A 475 12.19 -28.61 -15.95
C ARG A 475 12.07 -28.44 -17.47
N GLU A 476 11.79 -27.23 -17.93
CA GLU A 476 11.75 -26.89 -19.35
C GLU A 476 13.13 -26.93 -20.04
N LEU A 477 14.21 -27.02 -19.26
CA LEU A 477 15.58 -27.30 -19.72
C LEU A 477 15.95 -28.78 -19.58
N GLY A 478 15.06 -29.62 -19.06
CA GLY A 478 15.31 -31.04 -18.83
C GLY A 478 16.18 -31.35 -17.61
N LYS A 479 16.24 -30.44 -16.62
CA LYS A 479 17.03 -30.60 -15.39
C LYS A 479 16.14 -30.54 -14.15
N ASP A 480 16.27 -31.50 -13.25
CA ASP A 480 15.57 -31.50 -11.96
C ASP A 480 16.49 -31.00 -10.84
N ILE A 481 16.34 -29.73 -10.47
CA ILE A 481 17.13 -29.08 -9.42
C ILE A 481 16.83 -29.57 -8.00
N GLN A 482 15.91 -30.53 -7.82
CA GLN A 482 15.69 -31.20 -6.54
C GLN A 482 16.57 -32.45 -6.38
N THR A 483 17.12 -32.97 -7.48
CA THR A 483 17.91 -34.21 -7.49
C THR A 483 19.28 -34.04 -8.17
N GLU A 484 19.45 -33.03 -9.01
CA GLU A 484 20.68 -32.76 -9.78
C GLU A 484 21.41 -31.50 -9.29
N PRO A 485 22.75 -31.52 -9.12
CA PRO A 485 23.54 -30.36 -8.72
C PRO A 485 23.47 -29.18 -9.71
N PHE A 486 23.46 -27.95 -9.18
CA PHE A 486 23.45 -26.72 -9.99
C PHE A 486 24.13 -25.56 -9.25
N THR A 487 24.69 -24.62 -10.03
CA THR A 487 25.47 -23.47 -9.54
C THR A 487 24.60 -22.24 -9.31
N VAL A 488 24.85 -21.53 -8.21
CA VAL A 488 24.04 -20.36 -7.80
C VAL A 488 24.92 -19.17 -7.46
N VAL A 489 24.54 -17.99 -7.95
CA VAL A 489 24.92 -16.70 -7.37
C VAL A 489 23.69 -16.07 -6.74
N GLY A 490 23.84 -15.51 -5.55
CA GLY A 490 22.74 -15.02 -4.74
C GLY A 490 22.85 -13.53 -4.34
N ILE A 491 21.73 -12.84 -4.29
CA ILE A 491 21.63 -11.49 -3.71
C ILE A 491 20.87 -11.59 -2.40
N GLY A 492 21.57 -11.47 -1.26
CA GLY A 492 21.00 -11.56 0.08
C GLY A 492 21.95 -12.21 1.10
N SER A 493 21.37 -12.59 2.24
CA SER A 493 22.07 -13.26 3.35
C SER A 493 21.17 -14.30 4.01
N MET A 494 21.78 -15.29 4.68
CA MET A 494 21.05 -16.42 5.28
C MET A 494 20.09 -16.00 6.39
N ASP A 495 20.28 -14.85 7.05
CA ASP A 495 19.33 -14.32 8.04
C ASP A 495 18.08 -13.69 7.39
N GLY A 496 18.09 -13.47 6.08
CA GLY A 496 16.97 -12.92 5.32
C GLY A 496 15.85 -13.95 5.10
N ASP A 497 14.60 -13.46 5.06
CA ASP A 497 13.41 -14.30 4.81
C ASP A 497 13.51 -15.04 3.47
N VAL A 498 13.49 -14.31 2.35
CA VAL A 498 13.45 -14.92 1.01
C VAL A 498 14.76 -15.61 0.67
N PHE A 499 15.89 -14.95 0.94
CA PHE A 499 17.20 -15.50 0.61
C PHE A 499 17.50 -16.79 1.40
N GLY A 500 17.36 -16.72 2.73
CA GLY A 500 17.66 -17.81 3.63
C GLY A 500 16.80 -19.03 3.36
N ASN A 501 15.48 -18.85 3.28
CA ASN A 501 14.57 -19.93 2.93
C ASN A 501 14.89 -20.52 1.55
N GLY A 502 15.07 -19.68 0.52
CA GLY A 502 15.36 -20.12 -0.85
C GLY A 502 16.62 -20.98 -0.96
N MET A 503 17.68 -20.62 -0.25
CA MET A 503 18.92 -21.39 -0.21
C MET A 503 18.82 -22.71 0.56
N LEU A 504 17.68 -23.01 1.20
CA LEU A 504 17.41 -24.28 1.89
C LEU A 504 16.38 -25.16 1.16
N LEU A 505 15.84 -24.73 0.01
CA LEU A 505 14.83 -25.48 -0.75
C LEU A 505 15.41 -26.57 -1.66
N SER A 506 16.74 -26.70 -1.74
CA SER A 506 17.38 -27.83 -2.41
C SER A 506 18.74 -28.15 -1.79
N PRO A 507 19.00 -29.43 -1.47
CA PRO A 507 20.33 -29.88 -1.05
C PRO A 507 21.35 -29.85 -2.21
N CYS A 508 20.88 -29.78 -3.46
CA CYS A 508 21.70 -29.82 -4.67
C CYS A 508 22.33 -28.46 -5.04
N ILE A 509 22.06 -27.40 -4.28
CA ILE A 509 22.61 -26.06 -4.51
C ILE A 509 24.13 -26.04 -4.28
N ARG A 510 24.87 -25.62 -5.30
CA ARG A 510 26.27 -25.20 -5.21
C ARG A 510 26.34 -23.67 -5.21
N LEU A 511 26.28 -23.08 -4.02
CA LEU A 511 26.30 -21.61 -3.86
C LEU A 511 27.73 -21.09 -4.07
N LEU A 512 28.01 -20.53 -5.25
CA LEU A 512 29.34 -20.06 -5.61
C LEU A 512 29.65 -18.68 -5.05
N ALA A 513 28.64 -17.82 -4.96
CA ALA A 513 28.78 -16.52 -4.32
C ALA A 513 27.43 -16.00 -3.83
N ALA A 514 27.48 -15.12 -2.82
CA ALA A 514 26.34 -14.32 -2.41
C ALA A 514 26.80 -12.97 -1.89
N PHE A 515 25.99 -11.92 -2.04
CA PHE A 515 26.31 -10.62 -1.45
C PHE A 515 25.09 -9.96 -0.81
N SER A 516 25.32 -9.23 0.27
CA SER A 516 24.30 -8.48 1.02
C SER A 516 24.66 -6.99 1.10
N GLY A 517 23.92 -6.24 1.92
CA GLY A 517 24.28 -4.84 2.21
C GLY A 517 25.62 -4.69 2.94
N ARG A 518 26.19 -5.77 3.49
CA ARG A 518 27.41 -5.72 4.32
C ARG A 518 28.55 -6.60 3.83
N HIS A 519 28.25 -7.80 3.33
CA HIS A 519 29.27 -8.82 3.06
C HIS A 519 29.17 -9.37 1.64
N ILE A 520 30.30 -9.89 1.14
CA ILE A 520 30.40 -10.69 -0.08
C ILE A 520 30.99 -12.05 0.32
N PHE A 521 30.21 -13.10 0.12
CA PHE A 521 30.58 -14.52 0.28
C PHE A 521 30.99 -15.08 -1.08
N ILE A 522 32.10 -15.80 -1.13
CA ILE A 522 32.61 -16.48 -2.33
C ILE A 522 33.09 -17.88 -1.93
N ASP A 523 32.70 -18.88 -2.72
CA ASP A 523 33.16 -20.25 -2.62
C ASP A 523 33.23 -20.87 -4.04
N PRO A 524 34.39 -20.85 -4.73
CA PRO A 524 34.47 -21.20 -6.15
C PRO A 524 34.25 -22.69 -6.44
N ASN A 525 34.37 -23.58 -5.45
CA ASN A 525 34.12 -25.01 -5.59
C ASN A 525 33.53 -25.61 -4.30
N PRO A 526 32.28 -25.27 -3.93
CA PRO A 526 31.67 -25.73 -2.69
C PRO A 526 31.66 -27.26 -2.61
N ALA A 527 31.90 -27.79 -1.41
CA ALA A 527 32.00 -29.23 -1.17
C ALA A 527 30.73 -29.98 -1.61
N GLU A 528 30.92 -31.14 -2.23
CA GLU A 528 29.82 -32.04 -2.59
C GLU A 528 29.25 -32.72 -1.33
N GLY A 529 27.93 -32.77 -1.20
CA GLY A 529 27.22 -33.37 -0.06
C GLY A 529 26.59 -32.36 0.90
N ASN A 530 26.16 -32.84 2.06
CA ASN A 530 25.30 -32.07 2.97
C ASN A 530 26.02 -30.98 3.77
N ALA A 531 27.35 -30.98 3.87
CA ALA A 531 28.08 -30.06 4.76
C ALA A 531 27.81 -28.58 4.45
N ALA A 532 27.80 -28.18 3.18
CA ALA A 532 27.49 -26.80 2.78
C ALA A 532 26.00 -26.45 2.96
N PHE A 533 25.10 -27.45 2.91
CA PHE A 533 23.68 -27.26 3.23
C PHE A 533 23.47 -27.08 4.74
N ASP A 534 24.06 -27.97 5.54
CA ASP A 534 23.97 -27.95 6.99
C ASP A 534 24.56 -26.65 7.57
N GLU A 535 25.64 -26.13 6.99
CA GLU A 535 26.21 -24.84 7.39
C GLU A 535 25.30 -23.65 7.05
N ARG A 536 24.70 -23.64 5.84
CA ARG A 536 23.68 -22.64 5.49
C ARG A 536 22.50 -22.70 6.45
N LYS A 537 22.05 -23.90 6.82
CA LYS A 537 20.97 -24.11 7.78
C LYS A 537 21.34 -23.58 9.17
N ARG A 538 22.55 -23.88 9.66
CA ARG A 538 23.07 -23.34 10.92
C ARG A 538 23.07 -21.81 10.92
N LEU A 539 23.51 -21.19 9.82
CA LEU A 539 23.47 -19.73 9.69
C LEU A 539 22.05 -19.17 9.69
N PHE A 540 21.11 -19.82 8.99
CA PHE A 540 19.70 -19.41 8.98
C PHE A 540 19.07 -19.43 10.38
N GLU A 541 19.38 -20.46 11.16
CA GLU A 541 18.85 -20.67 12.52
C GLU A 541 19.57 -19.81 13.57
N LEU A 542 20.78 -19.33 13.31
CA LEU A 542 21.55 -18.49 14.22
C LEU A 542 20.99 -17.04 14.25
N PRO A 543 20.47 -16.56 15.39
CA PRO A 543 19.89 -15.22 15.47
C PRO A 543 20.90 -14.12 15.18
N GLY A 544 20.57 -13.23 14.23
CA GLY A 544 21.42 -12.10 13.85
C GLY A 544 22.69 -12.48 13.10
N SER A 545 22.73 -13.69 12.53
CA SER A 545 23.85 -14.17 11.74
C SER A 545 24.12 -13.31 10.50
N SER A 546 25.31 -13.48 9.97
CA SER A 546 25.77 -12.85 8.74
C SER A 546 26.68 -13.82 7.99
N TRP A 547 27.05 -13.47 6.76
CA TRP A 547 28.05 -14.25 6.03
C TRP A 547 29.38 -14.38 6.78
N ASN A 548 29.74 -13.43 7.65
CA ASN A 548 30.99 -13.51 8.41
C ASN A 548 30.98 -14.62 9.48
N ASP A 549 29.81 -15.12 9.84
CA ASP A 549 29.65 -16.25 10.76
C ASP A 549 29.81 -17.61 10.07
N TYR A 550 29.99 -17.64 8.74
CA TYR A 550 30.20 -18.87 7.97
C TYR A 550 31.50 -19.57 8.40
N ASP A 551 31.43 -20.88 8.64
CA ASP A 551 32.60 -21.67 9.01
C ASP A 551 33.61 -21.71 7.85
N ARG A 552 34.70 -20.96 8.02
CA ARG A 552 35.76 -20.84 7.03
C ARG A 552 36.49 -22.17 6.75
N ALA A 553 36.38 -23.17 7.64
CA ALA A 553 36.95 -24.50 7.39
C ALA A 553 36.18 -25.28 6.31
N LEU A 554 34.93 -24.90 6.00
CA LEU A 554 34.10 -25.51 4.97
C LEU A 554 34.25 -24.85 3.60
N LEU A 555 34.89 -23.67 3.53
CA LEU A 555 35.15 -22.98 2.27
C LEU A 555 36.16 -23.75 1.43
N SER A 556 35.91 -23.84 0.12
CA SER A 556 36.89 -24.42 -0.80
C SER A 556 38.12 -23.53 -0.95
N SER A 557 39.17 -24.08 -1.58
CA SER A 557 40.37 -23.31 -1.90
C SER A 557 40.01 -22.09 -2.76
N GLY A 558 40.37 -20.90 -2.27
CA GLY A 558 40.05 -19.62 -2.91
C GLY A 558 38.74 -18.98 -2.42
N GLY A 559 37.96 -19.65 -1.58
CA GLY A 559 36.77 -19.11 -0.93
C GLY A 559 37.09 -18.08 0.16
N GLY A 560 36.13 -17.22 0.46
CA GLY A 560 36.28 -16.18 1.48
C GLY A 560 35.02 -15.37 1.71
N VAL A 561 35.01 -14.67 2.85
CA VAL A 561 33.98 -13.69 3.20
C VAL A 561 34.65 -12.35 3.44
N TYR A 562 34.17 -11.33 2.73
CA TYR A 562 34.73 -9.98 2.67
C TYR A 562 33.67 -8.94 2.99
N LEU A 563 34.08 -7.73 3.40
CA LEU A 563 33.14 -6.63 3.55
C LEU A 563 32.85 -6.01 2.17
N ARG A 564 31.61 -5.63 1.92
CA ARG A 564 31.22 -4.91 0.70
C ARG A 564 31.97 -3.57 0.54
N SER A 565 32.37 -2.96 1.66
CA SER A 565 33.14 -1.71 1.70
C SER A 565 34.65 -1.88 1.50
N ASP A 566 35.15 -3.12 1.39
CA ASP A 566 36.58 -3.35 1.18
C ASP A 566 37.01 -2.82 -0.18
N LYS A 567 38.10 -2.05 -0.18
CA LYS A 567 38.69 -1.44 -1.38
C LYS A 567 39.66 -2.38 -2.11
N ASP A 568 40.08 -3.45 -1.45
CA ASP A 568 41.13 -4.35 -1.92
C ASP A 568 40.85 -5.79 -1.47
N ILE A 569 40.01 -6.49 -2.22
CA ILE A 569 39.66 -7.90 -2.01
C ILE A 569 40.62 -8.76 -2.86
N PRO A 570 41.47 -9.61 -2.26
CA PRO A 570 42.42 -10.43 -3.00
C PRO A 570 41.69 -11.50 -3.83
N MET A 571 42.02 -11.58 -5.11
CA MET A 571 41.44 -12.57 -6.02
C MET A 571 42.33 -13.82 -6.07
N SER A 572 41.81 -14.96 -5.63
CA SER A 572 42.52 -16.25 -5.69
C SER A 572 42.64 -16.76 -7.14
N PRO A 573 43.57 -17.68 -7.44
CA PRO A 573 43.65 -18.31 -8.76
C PRO A 573 42.33 -18.96 -9.22
N GLU A 574 41.60 -19.58 -8.31
CA GLU A 574 40.32 -20.25 -8.55
C GLU A 574 39.23 -19.25 -8.93
N VAL A 575 39.08 -18.17 -8.15
CA VAL A 575 38.11 -17.09 -8.43
C VAL A 575 38.43 -16.38 -9.74
N LYS A 576 39.72 -16.13 -10.03
CA LYS A 576 40.13 -15.54 -11.31
C LYS A 576 39.79 -16.44 -12.48
N LYS A 577 39.99 -17.75 -12.34
CA LYS A 577 39.67 -18.72 -13.40
C LYS A 577 38.17 -18.77 -13.66
N TRP A 578 37.35 -18.80 -12.61
CA TRP A 578 35.89 -18.82 -12.73
C TRP A 578 35.34 -17.54 -13.36
N LEU A 579 35.76 -16.37 -12.88
CA LEU A 579 35.24 -15.07 -13.33
C LEU A 579 36.00 -14.48 -14.53
N GLY A 580 37.01 -15.17 -15.06
CA GLY A 580 37.83 -14.67 -16.18
C GLY A 580 38.66 -13.43 -15.85
N LEU A 581 39.07 -13.25 -14.59
CA LEU A 581 39.75 -12.04 -14.11
C LEU A 581 41.26 -12.06 -14.37
N ARG A 582 41.82 -10.89 -14.67
CA ARG A 582 43.28 -10.66 -14.79
C ARG A 582 43.89 -9.96 -13.58
N TYR A 583 43.06 -9.28 -12.79
CA TYR A 583 43.50 -8.46 -11.66
C TYR A 583 43.92 -9.30 -10.46
N LYS A 584 44.81 -8.78 -9.60
CA LYS A 584 45.20 -9.43 -8.34
C LYS A 584 44.21 -9.17 -7.21
N SER A 585 43.48 -8.06 -7.29
CA SER A 585 42.48 -7.66 -6.32
C SER A 585 41.45 -6.72 -6.97
N LEU A 586 40.30 -6.56 -6.32
CA LEU A 586 39.19 -5.70 -6.74
C LEU A 586 38.55 -5.03 -5.52
N ASP A 587 37.93 -3.87 -5.69
CA ASP A 587 37.00 -3.35 -4.68
C ASP A 587 35.67 -4.14 -4.68
N GLY A 588 34.90 -4.02 -3.60
CA GLY A 588 33.64 -4.75 -3.43
C GLY A 588 32.58 -4.44 -4.50
N GLU A 589 32.48 -3.20 -4.98
CA GLU A 589 31.49 -2.85 -6.00
C GLU A 589 31.85 -3.45 -7.36
N SER A 590 33.13 -3.39 -7.73
CA SER A 590 33.66 -4.05 -8.92
C SER A 590 33.48 -5.57 -8.88
N LEU A 591 33.72 -6.20 -7.74
CA LEU A 591 33.52 -7.63 -7.57
C LEU A 591 32.05 -8.03 -7.74
N ILE A 592 31.11 -7.27 -7.16
CA ILE A 592 29.67 -7.52 -7.33
C ILE A 592 29.28 -7.49 -8.82
N ARG A 593 29.80 -6.55 -9.61
CA ARG A 593 29.54 -6.51 -11.06
C ARG A 593 29.95 -7.80 -11.76
N TYR A 594 31.13 -8.34 -11.44
CA TYR A 594 31.58 -9.62 -11.99
C TYR A 594 30.75 -10.82 -11.53
N LEU A 595 30.29 -10.81 -10.27
CA LEU A 595 29.43 -11.88 -9.74
C LEU A 595 28.04 -11.87 -10.41
N LEU A 596 27.48 -10.69 -10.68
CA LEU A 596 26.20 -10.54 -11.38
C LEU A 596 26.27 -11.06 -12.83
N THR A 597 27.41 -10.89 -13.50
CA THR A 597 27.64 -11.36 -14.88
C THR A 597 28.31 -12.74 -14.94
N ALA A 598 28.41 -13.46 -13.82
CA ALA A 598 29.08 -14.75 -13.78
C ALA A 598 28.25 -15.83 -14.51
N GLN A 599 28.94 -16.78 -15.14
CA GLN A 599 28.28 -17.94 -15.73
C GLN A 599 27.86 -18.90 -14.63
N VAL A 600 26.54 -19.02 -14.42
CA VAL A 600 25.91 -19.91 -13.44
C VAL A 600 24.58 -20.46 -13.95
N ASP A 601 24.06 -21.49 -13.29
CA ASP A 601 22.74 -22.03 -13.61
C ASP A 601 21.63 -21.08 -13.11
N LEU A 602 21.75 -20.56 -11.89
CA LEU A 602 20.73 -19.71 -11.25
C LEU A 602 21.34 -18.42 -10.67
N LEU A 603 20.74 -17.28 -11.01
CA LEU A 603 20.85 -16.05 -10.24
C LEU A 603 19.61 -15.91 -9.35
N TRP A 604 19.79 -15.98 -8.03
CA TRP A 604 18.71 -15.91 -7.04
C TRP A 604 18.66 -14.55 -6.35
N LEU A 605 17.52 -13.86 -6.47
CA LEU A 605 17.30 -12.56 -5.86
C LEU A 605 16.47 -12.72 -4.59
N GLY A 606 17.13 -12.67 -3.43
CA GLY A 606 16.47 -12.71 -2.11
C GLY A 606 16.56 -11.40 -1.32
N GLY A 607 17.18 -10.36 -1.90
CA GLY A 607 17.33 -9.02 -1.33
C GLY A 607 16.80 -7.93 -2.27
N ILE A 608 16.37 -6.80 -1.70
CA ILE A 608 15.80 -5.67 -2.44
C ILE A 608 16.92 -4.86 -3.11
N GLY A 609 16.63 -4.29 -4.28
CA GLY A 609 17.48 -3.34 -5.01
C GLY A 609 17.48 -3.62 -6.50
N THR A 610 17.62 -2.58 -7.33
CA THR A 610 17.63 -2.74 -8.79
C THR A 610 19.05 -2.85 -9.31
N TYR A 611 19.50 -4.09 -9.47
CA TYR A 611 20.86 -4.47 -9.85
C TYR A 611 21.04 -4.64 -11.36
N ILE A 612 19.95 -4.81 -12.11
CA ILE A 612 20.01 -5.04 -13.56
C ILE A 612 19.06 -4.08 -14.29
N LYS A 613 19.57 -3.40 -15.32
CA LYS A 613 18.81 -2.52 -16.24
C LYS A 613 18.96 -3.00 -17.69
N SER A 614 18.12 -2.48 -18.59
CA SER A 614 18.38 -2.65 -20.02
C SER A 614 19.61 -1.84 -20.45
N SER A 615 20.30 -2.31 -21.49
CA SER A 615 21.35 -1.55 -22.17
C SER A 615 20.86 -0.19 -22.71
N ALA A 616 19.55 -0.03 -22.94
CA ALA A 616 18.93 1.22 -23.40
C ALA A 616 18.64 2.24 -22.29
N GLU A 617 18.77 1.87 -21.02
CA GLU A 617 18.51 2.73 -19.86
C GLU A 617 19.82 3.28 -19.31
N LYS A 618 19.82 4.50 -18.76
CA LYS A 618 20.95 5.00 -17.96
C LYS A 618 20.78 4.57 -16.51
N HIS A 619 21.89 4.51 -15.77
CA HIS A 619 21.82 4.20 -14.33
C HIS A 619 20.93 5.21 -13.58
N GLU A 620 21.05 6.49 -13.91
CA GLU A 620 20.33 7.60 -13.29
C GLU A 620 18.81 7.51 -13.48
N ASP A 621 18.34 6.82 -14.52
CA ASP A 621 16.91 6.70 -14.87
C ASP A 621 16.18 5.62 -14.03
N VAL A 622 16.91 4.73 -13.35
CA VAL A 622 16.36 3.53 -12.68
C VAL A 622 15.74 3.82 -11.31
N GLY A 623 16.00 4.99 -10.71
CA GLY A 623 15.40 5.41 -9.44
C GLY A 623 16.01 4.81 -8.17
N ASP A 624 16.91 3.81 -8.26
CA ASP A 624 17.66 3.23 -7.14
C ASP A 624 19.13 3.68 -7.13
N ARG A 625 19.38 4.91 -6.67
CA ARG A 625 20.74 5.47 -6.65
C ARG A 625 21.74 4.67 -5.81
N SER A 626 21.25 3.92 -4.82
CA SER A 626 22.11 3.17 -3.89
C SER A 626 22.88 2.03 -4.56
N ASN A 627 22.38 1.55 -5.70
CA ASN A 627 22.97 0.44 -6.45
C ASN A 627 23.55 0.88 -7.80
N ASP A 628 23.68 2.18 -8.08
CA ASP A 628 24.20 2.68 -9.37
C ASP A 628 25.57 2.10 -9.71
N ASN A 629 26.50 2.06 -8.74
CA ASN A 629 27.88 1.60 -8.94
C ASN A 629 28.01 0.08 -9.18
N VAL A 630 27.02 -0.71 -8.76
CA VAL A 630 27.02 -2.17 -8.90
C VAL A 630 26.11 -2.67 -10.03
N ARG A 631 25.27 -1.79 -10.59
CA ARG A 631 24.28 -2.16 -11.59
C ARG A 631 24.94 -2.57 -12.90
N VAL A 632 24.41 -3.61 -13.54
CA VAL A 632 24.87 -4.12 -14.84
C VAL A 632 23.75 -4.12 -15.88
N ASN A 633 24.08 -4.33 -17.16
CA ASN A 633 23.07 -4.50 -18.20
C ASN A 633 22.58 -5.95 -18.23
N ALA A 634 21.31 -6.14 -18.59
CA ALA A 634 20.75 -7.46 -18.83
C ALA A 634 21.46 -8.21 -19.96
N ALA A 635 21.97 -7.49 -20.97
CA ALA A 635 22.77 -8.07 -22.05
C ALA A 635 24.11 -8.71 -21.59
N ASP A 636 24.61 -8.34 -20.41
CA ASP A 636 25.88 -8.86 -19.87
C ASP A 636 25.65 -10.07 -18.94
N LEU A 637 24.41 -10.47 -18.68
CA LEU A 637 24.09 -11.60 -17.81
C LEU A 637 24.36 -12.93 -18.51
N ALA A 638 25.00 -13.84 -17.77
CA ALA A 638 25.32 -15.19 -18.23
C ALA A 638 24.65 -16.30 -17.40
N ALA A 639 23.77 -15.95 -16.46
CA ALA A 639 22.93 -16.92 -15.79
C ALA A 639 21.99 -17.60 -16.81
N HIS A 640 21.59 -18.85 -16.57
CA HIS A 640 20.59 -19.52 -17.42
C HIS A 640 19.16 -19.19 -16.95
N VAL A 641 18.96 -19.23 -15.63
CA VAL A 641 17.68 -18.95 -14.97
C VAL A 641 17.88 -17.82 -13.95
N VAL A 642 16.90 -16.93 -13.87
CA VAL A 642 16.80 -15.92 -12.81
C VAL A 642 15.54 -16.21 -12.01
N GLY A 643 15.67 -16.27 -10.68
CA GLY A 643 14.53 -16.36 -9.76
C GLY A 643 14.38 -15.07 -8.97
N GLU A 644 13.25 -14.37 -9.15
CA GLU A 644 12.99 -13.09 -8.48
C GLU A 644 12.15 -13.27 -7.20
N GLY A 645 12.77 -13.85 -6.17
CA GLY A 645 12.13 -13.98 -4.86
C GLY A 645 11.89 -12.64 -4.16
N ALA A 646 12.75 -11.65 -4.38
CA ALA A 646 12.63 -10.29 -3.86
C ALA A 646 12.12 -9.31 -4.92
N ASN A 647 11.69 -8.12 -4.48
CA ASN A 647 11.14 -7.10 -5.36
C ASN A 647 12.22 -6.25 -6.03
N LEU A 648 11.91 -5.78 -7.24
CA LEU A 648 12.65 -4.74 -7.97
C LEU A 648 14.10 -5.08 -8.30
N GLY A 649 14.42 -6.37 -8.48
CA GLY A 649 15.75 -6.83 -8.90
C GLY A 649 16.19 -6.30 -10.26
N PHE A 650 15.23 -6.27 -11.18
CA PHE A 650 15.38 -5.87 -12.57
C PHE A 650 14.43 -4.71 -12.90
N THR A 651 14.83 -3.81 -13.80
CA THR A 651 13.84 -2.98 -14.52
C THR A 651 13.03 -3.87 -15.46
N GLN A 652 11.80 -3.47 -15.79
CA GLN A 652 10.97 -4.26 -16.71
C GLN A 652 11.62 -4.44 -18.08
N LYS A 653 12.28 -3.39 -18.60
CA LYS A 653 13.05 -3.46 -19.86
C LYS A 653 14.23 -4.44 -19.77
N ALA A 654 14.89 -4.53 -18.61
CA ALA A 654 15.96 -5.50 -18.38
C ALA A 654 15.45 -6.95 -18.47
N ARG A 655 14.29 -7.24 -17.88
CA ARG A 655 13.68 -8.57 -17.96
C ARG A 655 13.39 -8.96 -19.41
N ILE A 656 12.87 -8.02 -20.19
CA ILE A 656 12.58 -8.22 -21.62
C ILE A 656 13.88 -8.44 -22.40
N GLU A 657 14.90 -7.60 -22.21
CA GLU A 657 16.21 -7.74 -22.88
C GLU A 657 16.84 -9.10 -22.57
N TYR A 658 16.89 -9.50 -21.30
CA TYR A 658 17.44 -10.79 -20.88
C TYR A 658 16.64 -11.96 -21.47
N ALA A 659 15.31 -11.89 -21.47
CA ALA A 659 14.45 -12.91 -22.05
C ALA A 659 14.62 -13.05 -23.58
N LEU A 660 14.79 -11.93 -24.29
CA LEU A 660 15.05 -11.94 -25.74
C LEU A 660 16.40 -12.57 -26.10
N LEU A 661 17.37 -12.51 -25.19
CA LEU A 661 18.68 -13.15 -25.34
C LEU A 661 18.68 -14.64 -24.92
N GLY A 662 17.52 -15.19 -24.57
CA GLY A 662 17.35 -16.61 -24.21
C GLY A 662 17.43 -16.91 -22.72
N GLY A 663 17.62 -15.90 -21.87
CA GLY A 663 17.56 -16.03 -20.42
C GLY A 663 16.14 -16.39 -19.95
N ARG A 664 16.02 -17.25 -18.93
CA ARG A 664 14.72 -17.61 -18.35
C ARG A 664 14.42 -16.76 -17.13
N ILE A 665 13.38 -15.95 -17.21
CA ILE A 665 12.92 -15.06 -16.14
C ILE A 665 11.40 -14.82 -16.27
N ASN A 666 10.72 -14.64 -15.15
CA ASN A 666 9.35 -14.09 -15.11
C ASN A 666 9.41 -12.62 -14.64
N THR A 667 8.38 -12.15 -13.94
CA THR A 667 8.47 -10.93 -13.12
C THR A 667 8.43 -11.33 -11.65
N ASP A 668 9.00 -10.49 -10.79
CA ASP A 668 8.89 -10.61 -9.33
C ASP A 668 7.42 -10.74 -8.86
N ALA A 669 6.49 -10.04 -9.49
CA ALA A 669 5.05 -10.14 -9.21
C ALA A 669 4.47 -11.55 -9.40
N VAL A 670 5.05 -12.36 -10.29
CA VAL A 670 4.66 -13.76 -10.47
C VAL A 670 5.40 -14.65 -9.49
N ASP A 671 6.73 -14.54 -9.46
CA ASP A 671 7.58 -15.43 -8.66
C ASP A 671 7.27 -15.32 -7.17
N ASN A 672 7.18 -14.11 -6.61
CA ASN A 672 7.02 -13.90 -5.17
C ASN A 672 5.57 -13.65 -4.70
N SER A 673 4.58 -13.92 -5.57
CA SER A 673 3.15 -13.75 -5.28
C SER A 673 2.64 -14.55 -4.08
N ALA A 674 3.31 -15.65 -3.71
CA ALA A 674 2.91 -16.49 -2.58
C ALA A 674 2.78 -15.73 -1.25
N GLY A 675 3.59 -14.68 -1.05
CA GLY A 675 3.50 -13.84 0.14
C GLY A 675 2.18 -13.07 0.22
N VAL A 676 1.76 -12.44 -0.88
CA VAL A 676 0.49 -11.69 -0.90
C VAL A 676 -0.72 -12.62 -0.83
N ASP A 677 -0.62 -13.79 -1.49
CA ASP A 677 -1.64 -14.84 -1.52
C ASP A 677 -1.91 -15.45 -0.14
N THR A 678 -0.85 -15.89 0.57
CA THR A 678 -0.95 -16.43 1.94
C THR A 678 -1.70 -15.48 2.87
N SER A 679 -1.46 -14.19 2.66
CA SER A 679 -2.02 -13.17 3.51
C SER A 679 -3.45 -12.78 3.11
N ASP A 680 -3.86 -13.01 1.86
CA ASP A 680 -5.28 -12.98 1.46
C ASP A 680 -6.05 -14.13 2.10
N HIS A 681 -5.47 -15.34 2.11
CA HIS A 681 -6.02 -16.47 2.85
C HIS A 681 -6.11 -16.20 4.35
N GLU A 682 -5.09 -15.60 4.99
CA GLU A 682 -5.13 -15.22 6.40
C GLU A 682 -6.36 -14.36 6.72
N VAL A 683 -6.55 -13.26 5.99
CA VAL A 683 -7.63 -12.29 6.26
C VAL A 683 -9.00 -12.95 6.07
N ASN A 684 -9.22 -13.66 4.97
CA ASN A 684 -10.51 -14.31 4.69
C ASN A 684 -10.81 -15.46 5.67
N LEU A 685 -9.79 -16.22 6.09
CA LEU A 685 -9.95 -17.23 7.15
C LEU A 685 -10.35 -16.58 8.47
N LYS A 686 -9.65 -15.52 8.90
CA LYS A 686 -10.00 -14.81 10.14
C LYS A 686 -11.41 -14.25 10.10
N ILE A 687 -11.83 -13.63 8.99
CA ILE A 687 -13.21 -13.13 8.81
C ILE A 687 -14.23 -14.25 9.07
N LEU A 688 -14.05 -15.41 8.41
CA LEU A 688 -14.94 -16.55 8.56
C LEU A 688 -14.91 -17.12 9.98
N LEU A 689 -13.73 -17.41 10.50
CA LEU A 689 -13.56 -18.08 11.78
C LEU A 689 -14.05 -17.22 12.95
N MET A 690 -13.79 -15.91 12.92
CA MET A 690 -14.32 -14.98 13.92
C MET A 690 -15.84 -14.90 13.85
N ALA A 691 -16.44 -14.97 12.65
CA ALA A 691 -17.89 -15.03 12.52
C ALA A 691 -18.45 -16.33 13.15
N LEU A 692 -17.80 -17.47 12.92
CA LEU A 692 -18.17 -18.76 13.53
C LEU A 692 -18.05 -18.71 15.07
N GLN A 693 -16.99 -18.09 15.58
CA GLN A 693 -16.79 -17.94 17.03
C GLN A 693 -17.84 -17.01 17.65
N LYS A 694 -18.17 -15.89 16.99
CA LYS A 694 -19.25 -14.98 17.43
C LYS A 694 -20.62 -15.67 17.46
N GLN A 695 -20.85 -16.63 16.56
CA GLN A 695 -22.05 -17.48 16.54
C GLN A 695 -21.98 -18.66 17.53
N ALA A 696 -20.91 -18.79 18.30
CA ALA A 696 -20.63 -19.91 19.20
C ALA A 696 -20.62 -21.29 18.51
N VAL A 697 -20.34 -21.34 17.20
CA VAL A 697 -20.19 -22.58 16.43
C VAL A 697 -18.84 -23.24 16.73
N ILE A 698 -17.81 -22.43 16.96
CA ILE A 698 -16.49 -22.86 17.42
C ILE A 698 -16.11 -22.08 18.68
N THR A 699 -15.27 -22.68 19.53
CA THR A 699 -14.82 -22.05 20.79
C THR A 699 -13.49 -21.32 20.61
N ASP A 700 -12.52 -21.95 19.95
CA ASP A 700 -11.17 -21.42 19.74
C ASP A 700 -10.86 -21.36 18.25
N TYR A 701 -10.86 -20.14 17.71
CA TYR A 701 -10.54 -19.92 16.30
C TYR A 701 -9.04 -20.05 16.01
N GLN A 702 -8.18 -19.77 16.99
CA GLN A 702 -6.72 -19.69 16.78
C GLN A 702 -6.12 -21.09 16.60
N ALA A 703 -6.59 -22.08 17.36
CA ALA A 703 -6.20 -23.47 17.19
C ALA A 703 -6.54 -23.98 15.78
N LEU A 704 -7.80 -23.79 15.35
CA LEU A 704 -8.25 -24.19 14.02
C LEU A 704 -7.51 -23.45 12.90
N PHE A 705 -7.24 -22.15 13.06
CA PHE A 705 -6.43 -21.36 12.13
C PHE A 705 -5.02 -21.95 11.97
N THR A 706 -4.37 -22.31 13.07
CA THR A 706 -3.02 -22.89 13.08
C THR A 706 -3.01 -24.26 12.39
N ASP A 707 -4.01 -25.11 12.65
CA ASP A 707 -4.12 -26.45 12.05
C ASP A 707 -4.27 -26.41 10.52
N MET A 708 -4.77 -25.31 9.95
CA MET A 708 -4.95 -25.15 8.50
C MET A 708 -3.71 -24.64 7.76
N THR A 709 -2.63 -24.27 8.46
CA THR A 709 -1.43 -23.66 7.88
C THR A 709 -0.88 -24.43 6.67
N ALA A 710 -0.76 -25.76 6.79
CA ALA A 710 -0.22 -26.60 5.72
C ALA A 710 -1.14 -26.63 4.48
N ALA A 711 -2.46 -26.67 4.68
CA ALA A 711 -3.43 -26.65 3.59
C ALA A 711 -3.39 -25.31 2.84
N VAL A 712 -3.30 -24.19 3.57
CA VAL A 712 -3.14 -22.85 2.98
C VAL A 712 -1.86 -22.76 2.15
N CYS A 713 -0.72 -23.25 2.68
CA CYS A 713 0.53 -23.28 1.92
C CYS A 713 0.38 -24.04 0.60
N SER A 714 -0.33 -25.18 0.60
CA SER A 714 -0.55 -25.97 -0.63
C SER A 714 -1.42 -25.24 -1.64
N LEU A 715 -2.49 -24.56 -1.21
CA LEU A 715 -3.36 -23.76 -2.09
C LEU A 715 -2.57 -22.62 -2.76
N VAL A 716 -1.77 -21.89 -1.97
CA VAL A 716 -0.92 -20.79 -2.44
C VAL A 716 0.10 -21.29 -3.47
N LEU A 717 0.83 -22.37 -3.17
CA LEU A 717 1.85 -22.91 -4.09
C LEU A 717 1.24 -23.48 -5.39
N ALA A 718 0.04 -24.05 -5.31
CA ALA A 718 -0.70 -24.47 -6.50
C ALA A 718 -1.02 -23.26 -7.41
N ASN A 719 -1.35 -22.11 -6.83
CA ASN A 719 -1.59 -20.88 -7.58
C ASN A 719 -0.31 -20.36 -8.26
N ASN A 720 0.85 -20.34 -7.57
CA ASN A 720 2.15 -20.02 -8.18
C ASN A 720 2.47 -20.94 -9.36
N THR A 721 2.26 -22.24 -9.18
CA THR A 721 2.52 -23.26 -10.21
C THR A 721 1.64 -23.03 -11.45
N ALA A 722 0.36 -22.73 -11.26
CA ALA A 722 -0.60 -22.49 -12.35
C ALA A 722 -0.29 -21.21 -13.12
N GLN A 723 0.11 -20.12 -12.44
CA GLN A 723 0.50 -18.87 -13.09
C GLN A 723 1.77 -19.02 -13.92
N SER A 724 2.78 -19.70 -13.36
CA SER A 724 4.02 -19.96 -14.09
C SER A 724 3.79 -20.86 -15.31
N LEU A 725 2.86 -21.83 -15.21
CA LEU A 725 2.41 -22.66 -16.34
C LEU A 725 1.72 -21.84 -17.42
N CYS A 726 0.83 -20.93 -17.03
CA CYS A 726 0.12 -20.04 -17.97
C CYS A 726 1.11 -19.34 -18.89
N LEU A 727 2.16 -18.72 -18.34
CA LEU A 727 3.19 -18.04 -19.14
C LEU A 727 3.89 -18.97 -20.14
N SER A 728 4.14 -20.23 -19.77
CA SER A 728 4.73 -21.22 -20.69
C SER A 728 3.78 -21.57 -21.83
N LEU A 729 2.48 -21.73 -21.53
CA LEU A 729 1.46 -21.99 -22.54
C LEU A 729 1.25 -20.78 -23.46
N GLU A 730 1.33 -19.55 -22.94
CA GLU A 730 1.22 -18.33 -23.76
C GLU A 730 2.36 -18.19 -24.75
N GLN A 731 3.60 -18.53 -24.37
CA GLN A 731 4.71 -18.57 -25.32
C GLN A 731 4.46 -19.56 -26.47
N LEU A 732 3.76 -20.68 -26.20
CA LEU A 732 3.36 -21.62 -27.25
C LEU A 732 2.26 -21.04 -28.14
N ARG A 733 1.20 -20.46 -27.57
CA ARG A 733 0.12 -19.81 -28.31
C ARG A 733 0.60 -18.65 -29.19
N CYS A 734 1.57 -17.89 -28.68
CA CYS A 734 2.17 -16.74 -29.36
C CYS A 734 2.83 -17.13 -30.68
N LYS A 735 3.43 -18.34 -30.77
CA LYS A 735 4.05 -18.82 -32.01
C LYS A 735 3.06 -18.96 -33.16
N ASP A 736 1.81 -19.29 -32.85
CA ASP A 736 0.76 -19.47 -33.86
C ASP A 736 0.13 -18.13 -34.28
N ASN A 737 -0.12 -17.22 -33.32
CA ASN A 737 -0.80 -15.95 -33.59
C ASN A 737 -0.43 -14.82 -32.60
N PRO A 738 0.68 -14.10 -32.82
CA PRO A 738 1.08 -13.00 -31.93
C PRO A 738 0.09 -11.81 -31.99
N GLY A 739 -0.61 -11.63 -33.11
CA GLY A 739 -1.56 -10.53 -33.31
C GLY A 739 -2.73 -10.55 -32.33
N GLN A 740 -3.18 -11.73 -31.89
CA GLN A 740 -4.26 -11.84 -30.90
C GLN A 740 -3.88 -11.20 -29.55
N PHE A 741 -2.63 -11.35 -29.11
CA PHE A 741 -2.17 -10.78 -27.84
C PHE A 741 -2.06 -9.25 -27.89
N LEU A 742 -1.66 -8.69 -29.04
CA LEU A 742 -1.63 -7.25 -29.24
C LEU A 742 -3.04 -6.65 -29.21
N GLN A 743 -4.04 -7.33 -29.79
CA GLN A 743 -5.44 -6.92 -29.70
C GLN A 743 -5.98 -6.97 -28.27
N VAL A 744 -5.63 -8.02 -27.51
CA VAL A 744 -5.97 -8.09 -26.07
C VAL A 744 -5.34 -6.93 -25.31
N ALA A 745 -4.08 -6.60 -25.57
CA ALA A 745 -3.39 -5.50 -24.92
C ALA A 745 -4.03 -4.13 -25.24
N GLU A 746 -4.39 -3.88 -26.50
CA GLU A 746 -5.10 -2.65 -26.92
C GLU A 746 -6.46 -2.51 -26.25
N ARG A 747 -7.20 -3.62 -26.15
CA ARG A 747 -8.47 -3.65 -25.43
C ARG A 747 -8.29 -3.32 -23.94
N LEU A 748 -7.32 -3.96 -23.28
CA LEU A 748 -7.06 -3.75 -21.86
C LEU A 748 -6.56 -2.33 -21.57
N GLU A 749 -5.77 -1.74 -22.47
CA GLU A 749 -5.37 -0.34 -22.38
C GLU A 749 -6.56 0.61 -22.50
N THR A 750 -7.44 0.38 -23.49
CA THR A 750 -8.67 1.16 -23.66
C THR A 750 -9.58 1.06 -22.44
N ALA A 751 -9.63 -0.11 -21.80
CA ALA A 751 -10.39 -0.35 -20.57
C ALA A 751 -9.69 0.16 -19.29
N GLY A 752 -8.46 0.66 -19.37
CA GLY A 752 -7.70 1.18 -18.23
C GLY A 752 -7.06 0.13 -17.32
N PHE A 753 -6.89 -1.12 -17.79
CA PHE A 753 -6.29 -2.24 -17.06
C PHE A 753 -4.82 -2.50 -17.40
N LEU A 754 -4.32 -1.90 -18.48
CA LEU A 754 -2.94 -2.03 -18.91
C LEU A 754 -2.41 -0.67 -19.37
N ASP A 755 -1.27 -0.23 -18.83
CA ASP A 755 -0.52 0.89 -19.38
C ASP A 755 0.71 0.33 -20.10
N LYS A 756 0.68 0.31 -21.44
CA LYS A 756 1.77 -0.28 -22.23
C LYS A 756 3.08 0.48 -22.06
N THR A 757 3.05 1.76 -21.69
CA THR A 757 4.25 2.57 -21.48
C THR A 757 4.91 2.20 -20.15
N VAL A 758 4.13 2.11 -19.08
CA VAL A 758 4.62 1.73 -17.74
C VAL A 758 5.12 0.29 -17.73
N GLU A 759 4.34 -0.64 -18.29
CA GLU A 759 4.67 -2.07 -18.31
C GLU A 759 5.65 -2.45 -19.43
N SER A 760 6.11 -1.48 -20.23
CA SER A 760 6.99 -1.68 -21.38
C SER A 760 6.48 -2.75 -22.36
N PHE A 761 5.16 -2.81 -22.55
CA PHE A 761 4.52 -3.80 -23.42
C PHE A 761 4.70 -3.42 -24.90
N PRO A 762 5.02 -4.39 -25.80
CA PRO A 762 5.48 -4.08 -27.15
C PRO A 762 4.34 -3.61 -28.05
N GLN A 763 4.64 -2.74 -29.01
CA GLN A 763 3.76 -2.43 -30.12
C GLN A 763 3.95 -3.44 -31.26
N ASN A 764 3.03 -3.46 -32.22
CA ASN A 764 3.09 -4.38 -33.36
C ASN A 764 4.43 -4.32 -34.13
N LYS A 765 4.94 -3.11 -34.37
CA LYS A 765 6.24 -2.91 -35.03
C LYS A 765 7.40 -3.54 -34.25
N ASP A 766 7.35 -3.54 -32.92
CA ASP A 766 8.42 -4.05 -32.07
C ASP A 766 8.44 -5.57 -32.13
N VAL A 767 7.25 -6.21 -32.10
CA VAL A 767 7.10 -7.66 -32.25
C VAL A 767 7.60 -8.12 -33.62
N LEU A 768 7.24 -7.42 -34.70
CA LEU A 768 7.67 -7.76 -36.06
C LEU A 768 9.20 -7.69 -36.26
N LEU A 769 9.90 -6.84 -35.51
CA LEU A 769 11.36 -6.70 -35.56
C LEU A 769 12.09 -7.78 -34.75
N ARG A 770 11.39 -8.49 -33.85
CA ARG A 770 12.00 -9.54 -33.02
C ARG A 770 12.15 -10.84 -33.82
N PRO A 771 13.27 -11.55 -33.69
CA PRO A 771 13.39 -12.91 -34.20
C PRO A 771 12.26 -13.80 -33.68
N GLY A 772 11.54 -14.47 -34.59
CA GLY A 772 10.39 -15.32 -34.22
C GLY A 772 9.12 -14.58 -33.84
N GLN A 773 9.04 -13.25 -34.05
CA GLN A 773 7.85 -12.42 -33.82
C GLN A 773 7.20 -12.65 -32.43
N THR A 774 8.02 -12.61 -31.39
CA THR A 774 7.66 -13.11 -30.07
C THR A 774 7.35 -12.03 -29.04
N ILE A 775 6.46 -12.37 -28.13
CA ILE A 775 6.23 -11.68 -26.85
C ILE A 775 6.87 -12.52 -25.75
N THR A 776 7.61 -11.88 -24.86
CA THR A 776 8.41 -12.53 -23.81
C THR A 776 7.56 -12.88 -22.58
N ARG A 777 8.06 -13.76 -21.71
CA ARG A 777 7.37 -14.11 -20.45
C ARG A 777 7.12 -12.90 -19.53
N PRO A 778 8.07 -11.96 -19.36
CA PRO A 778 7.80 -10.75 -18.56
C PRO A 778 6.68 -9.87 -19.13
N GLU A 779 6.55 -9.80 -20.45
CA GLU A 779 5.44 -9.09 -21.12
C GLU A 779 4.11 -9.84 -20.94
N PHE A 780 4.12 -11.18 -21.05
CA PHE A 780 2.95 -12.01 -20.75
C PHE A 780 2.53 -11.94 -19.29
N ALA A 781 3.46 -11.79 -18.35
CA ALA A 781 3.13 -11.61 -16.94
C ALA A 781 2.30 -10.34 -16.71
N ALA A 782 2.66 -9.23 -17.35
CA ALA A 782 1.88 -7.99 -17.30
C ALA A 782 0.50 -8.15 -17.98
N LEU A 783 0.46 -8.79 -19.16
CA LEU A 783 -0.80 -9.03 -19.87
C LEU A 783 -1.75 -9.95 -19.10
N MET A 784 -1.21 -11.02 -18.49
CA MET A 784 -1.95 -11.97 -17.67
C MET A 784 -2.56 -11.29 -16.44
N ALA A 785 -1.79 -10.45 -15.74
CA ALA A 785 -2.28 -9.69 -14.60
C ALA A 785 -3.44 -8.77 -15.00
N ALA A 786 -3.27 -7.99 -16.08
CA ALA A 786 -4.30 -7.11 -16.60
C ALA A 786 -5.56 -7.87 -17.06
N ALA A 787 -5.38 -9.02 -17.74
CA ALA A 787 -6.48 -9.85 -18.21
C ALA A 787 -7.29 -10.44 -17.05
N LYS A 788 -6.64 -10.90 -15.98
CA LYS A 788 -7.29 -11.37 -14.75
C LYS A 788 -8.11 -10.26 -14.12
N MET A 789 -7.49 -9.12 -13.84
CA MET A 789 -8.17 -7.97 -13.22
C MET A 789 -9.41 -7.54 -14.01
N TYR A 790 -9.30 -7.45 -15.34
CA TYR A 790 -10.42 -7.13 -16.22
C TYR A 790 -11.53 -8.18 -16.10
N LEU A 791 -11.20 -9.47 -16.25
CA LEU A 791 -12.18 -10.54 -16.21
C LEU A 791 -12.85 -10.67 -14.83
N THR A 792 -12.09 -10.51 -13.75
CA THR A 792 -12.63 -10.47 -12.38
C THR A 792 -13.67 -9.36 -12.27
N GLN A 793 -13.37 -8.14 -12.74
CA GLN A 793 -14.32 -7.02 -12.68
C GLN A 793 -15.59 -7.31 -13.49
N GLN A 794 -15.47 -7.87 -14.70
CA GLN A 794 -16.64 -8.22 -15.51
C GLN A 794 -17.52 -9.27 -14.82
N ILE A 795 -16.92 -10.29 -14.20
CA ILE A 795 -17.66 -11.34 -13.47
C ILE A 795 -18.32 -10.78 -12.21
N GLN A 796 -17.63 -9.91 -11.45
CA GLN A 796 -18.18 -9.28 -10.23
C GLN A 796 -19.43 -8.45 -10.52
N GLN A 797 -19.50 -7.79 -11.68
CA GLN A 797 -20.66 -7.03 -12.09
C GLN A 797 -21.88 -7.91 -12.41
N GLN A 798 -21.70 -9.22 -12.60
CA GLN A 798 -22.77 -10.16 -12.91
C GLN A 798 -23.12 -11.07 -11.72
N THR A 799 -23.81 -10.50 -10.73
CA THR A 799 -24.18 -11.22 -9.51
C THR A 799 -25.02 -12.48 -9.76
N ALA A 800 -25.85 -12.49 -10.81
CA ALA A 800 -26.68 -13.66 -11.16
C ALA A 800 -25.83 -14.90 -11.47
N LEU A 801 -24.76 -14.76 -12.28
CA LEU A 801 -23.84 -15.86 -12.58
C LEU A 801 -23.18 -16.41 -11.31
N LEU A 802 -22.79 -15.52 -10.41
CA LEU A 802 -22.14 -15.89 -9.16
C LEU A 802 -23.08 -16.60 -8.17
N GLN A 803 -24.39 -16.43 -8.31
CA GLN A 803 -25.40 -17.08 -7.47
C GLN A 803 -25.78 -18.49 -7.93
N GLU A 804 -25.36 -18.89 -9.13
CA GLU A 804 -25.59 -20.25 -9.65
C GLU A 804 -24.91 -21.31 -8.77
N GLU A 805 -25.57 -22.46 -8.56
CA GLU A 805 -25.13 -23.54 -7.67
C GLU A 805 -23.71 -24.05 -8.02
N CYS A 806 -23.39 -24.11 -9.31
CA CYS A 806 -22.08 -24.53 -9.79
C CYS A 806 -20.94 -23.58 -9.39
N CYS A 807 -21.24 -22.29 -9.20
CA CYS A 807 -20.26 -21.29 -8.79
C CYS A 807 -19.94 -21.38 -7.29
N CYS A 808 -20.85 -21.95 -6.49
CA CYS A 808 -20.61 -22.20 -5.07
C CYS A 808 -19.44 -23.17 -4.83
N GLY A 809 -19.17 -24.08 -5.78
CA GLY A 809 -18.02 -24.98 -5.72
C GLY A 809 -16.68 -24.22 -5.71
N TYR A 810 -16.57 -23.11 -6.44
CA TYR A 810 -15.34 -22.31 -6.46
C TYR A 810 -15.08 -21.64 -5.11
N LEU A 811 -16.13 -21.18 -4.42
CA LEU A 811 -15.97 -20.65 -3.07
C LEU A 811 -15.38 -21.69 -2.11
N ALA A 812 -15.83 -22.95 -2.21
CA ALA A 812 -15.28 -24.03 -1.40
C ALA A 812 -13.80 -24.29 -1.72
N THR A 813 -13.39 -24.24 -2.98
CA THR A 813 -11.97 -24.46 -3.36
C THR A 813 -11.00 -23.39 -2.85
N TYR A 814 -11.51 -22.21 -2.45
CA TYR A 814 -10.69 -21.18 -1.82
C TYR A 814 -10.26 -21.56 -0.39
N PHE A 815 -11.13 -22.24 0.35
CA PHE A 815 -10.89 -22.52 1.77
C PHE A 815 -10.27 -23.92 1.95
N PRO A 816 -9.47 -24.13 3.01
CA PRO A 816 -8.99 -25.45 3.40
C PRO A 816 -10.16 -26.44 3.56
N GLU A 817 -9.94 -27.71 3.18
CA GLU A 817 -10.96 -28.76 3.20
C GLU A 817 -11.59 -28.96 4.60
N GLN A 818 -10.82 -28.67 5.65
CA GLN A 818 -11.27 -28.65 7.04
C GLN A 818 -12.49 -27.74 7.28
N LEU A 819 -12.72 -26.72 6.44
CA LEU A 819 -13.85 -25.80 6.56
C LEU A 819 -14.97 -26.07 5.55
N THR A 820 -14.64 -26.67 4.40
CA THR A 820 -15.58 -26.78 3.27
C THR A 820 -16.72 -27.76 3.51
N SER A 821 -16.46 -28.87 4.21
CA SER A 821 -17.50 -29.84 4.57
C SER A 821 -18.33 -29.43 5.80
N PRO A 822 -17.75 -29.00 6.94
CA PRO A 822 -18.53 -28.72 8.15
C PRO A 822 -19.24 -27.35 8.15
N TYR A 823 -18.75 -26.36 7.38
CA TYR A 823 -19.25 -24.97 7.46
C TYR A 823 -19.75 -24.42 6.12
N ARG A 824 -20.27 -25.29 5.24
CA ARG A 824 -20.72 -24.93 3.89
C ARG A 824 -21.72 -23.75 3.87
N ASP A 825 -22.68 -23.75 4.79
CA ASP A 825 -23.71 -22.70 4.83
C ASP A 825 -23.12 -21.36 5.27
N GLN A 826 -22.17 -21.38 6.22
CA GLN A 826 -21.49 -20.18 6.70
C GLN A 826 -20.52 -19.62 5.66
N LEU A 827 -19.89 -20.49 4.85
CA LEU A 827 -19.09 -20.07 3.70
C LEU A 827 -19.93 -19.23 2.72
N ALA A 828 -21.15 -19.65 2.41
CA ALA A 828 -22.04 -18.90 1.52
C ALA A 828 -22.40 -17.49 2.06
N SER A 829 -22.34 -17.31 3.39
CA SER A 829 -22.59 -16.02 4.06
C SER A 829 -21.34 -15.13 4.19
N HIS A 830 -20.18 -15.56 3.68
CA HIS A 830 -18.95 -14.80 3.77
C HIS A 830 -19.10 -13.42 3.08
N PRO A 831 -18.72 -12.30 3.72
CA PRO A 831 -18.92 -10.96 3.16
C PRO A 831 -18.28 -10.71 1.79
N LEU A 832 -17.20 -11.45 1.48
CA LEU A 832 -16.48 -11.39 0.21
C LEU A 832 -16.73 -12.60 -0.71
N ALA A 833 -17.81 -13.36 -0.49
CA ALA A 833 -18.05 -14.60 -1.22
C ALA A 833 -18.08 -14.39 -2.75
N ASN A 834 -18.69 -13.29 -3.21
CA ASN A 834 -18.80 -12.99 -4.64
C ASN A 834 -17.45 -12.61 -5.26
N GLU A 835 -16.66 -11.83 -4.53
CA GLU A 835 -15.34 -11.39 -4.94
C GLU A 835 -14.35 -12.57 -4.96
N ILE A 836 -14.42 -13.49 -3.99
CA ILE A 836 -13.66 -14.76 -3.98
C ILE A 836 -14.00 -15.58 -5.23
N LYS A 837 -15.29 -15.83 -5.49
CA LYS A 837 -15.74 -16.62 -6.64
C LYS A 837 -15.27 -16.00 -7.96
N ALA A 838 -15.45 -14.69 -8.14
CA ALA A 838 -15.03 -14.01 -9.36
C ALA A 838 -13.51 -14.10 -9.59
N THR A 839 -12.73 -13.90 -8.53
CA THR A 839 -11.26 -14.00 -8.58
C THR A 839 -10.84 -15.42 -8.96
N LEU A 840 -11.37 -16.45 -8.30
CA LEU A 840 -11.04 -17.84 -8.61
C LEU A 840 -11.45 -18.27 -10.02
N ILE A 841 -12.64 -17.89 -10.48
CA ILE A 841 -13.09 -18.19 -11.84
C ILE A 841 -12.17 -17.52 -12.86
N SER A 842 -11.84 -16.24 -12.65
CA SER A 842 -10.94 -15.52 -13.55
C SER A 842 -9.53 -16.11 -13.56
N ASN A 843 -8.99 -16.48 -12.40
CA ASN A 843 -7.71 -17.17 -12.27
C ASN A 843 -7.72 -18.50 -13.01
N LYS A 844 -8.76 -19.34 -12.80
CA LYS A 844 -8.89 -20.63 -13.47
C LYS A 844 -8.89 -20.46 -14.99
N ILE A 845 -9.75 -19.59 -15.52
CA ILE A 845 -9.88 -19.40 -16.97
C ILE A 845 -8.59 -18.83 -17.57
N ILE A 846 -8.01 -17.78 -17.00
CA ILE A 846 -6.80 -17.17 -17.58
C ILE A 846 -5.59 -18.10 -17.44
N ASN A 847 -5.41 -18.78 -16.29
CA ASN A 847 -4.30 -19.71 -16.10
C ASN A 847 -4.36 -20.88 -17.10
N GLN A 848 -5.57 -21.31 -17.48
CA GLN A 848 -5.81 -22.44 -18.37
C GLN A 848 -5.91 -21.98 -19.84
N ALA A 849 -6.94 -21.23 -20.21
CA ALA A 849 -7.26 -20.83 -21.58
C ALA A 849 -6.39 -19.68 -22.13
N GLY A 850 -5.73 -18.90 -21.27
CA GLY A 850 -4.88 -17.77 -21.63
C GLY A 850 -5.63 -16.44 -21.84
N CYS A 851 -4.87 -15.37 -22.02
CA CYS A 851 -5.33 -13.99 -22.19
C CYS A 851 -6.19 -13.82 -23.45
N SER A 852 -5.93 -14.62 -24.49
CA SER A 852 -6.71 -14.62 -25.73
C SER A 852 -8.16 -15.03 -25.53
N PHE A 853 -8.52 -15.64 -24.39
CA PHE A 853 -9.90 -15.94 -24.03
C PHE A 853 -10.80 -14.69 -24.09
N LEU A 854 -10.25 -13.51 -23.74
CA LEU A 854 -11.00 -12.26 -23.80
C LEU A 854 -11.53 -11.94 -25.21
N ASN A 855 -10.90 -12.47 -26.26
CA ASN A 855 -11.27 -12.24 -27.65
C ASN A 855 -12.03 -13.40 -28.30
N VAL A 856 -12.49 -14.39 -27.52
CA VAL A 856 -13.14 -15.61 -28.03
C VAL A 856 -14.36 -15.36 -28.93
N TYR A 857 -15.03 -14.21 -28.77
CA TYR A 857 -16.22 -13.85 -29.54
C TYR A 857 -15.93 -13.03 -30.82
N ILE A 858 -14.73 -12.44 -30.96
CA ILE A 858 -14.39 -11.55 -32.08
C ILE A 858 -14.41 -12.31 -33.41
N GLU A 859 -14.02 -13.59 -33.41
CA GLU A 859 -14.04 -14.46 -34.59
C GLU A 859 -15.43 -14.67 -35.20
N ASN A 860 -16.51 -14.33 -34.48
CA ASN A 860 -17.90 -14.46 -34.95
C ASN A 860 -18.47 -13.15 -35.53
N GLY A 861 -17.68 -12.08 -35.67
CA GLY A 861 -18.13 -10.79 -36.21
C GLY A 861 -19.10 -10.03 -35.31
N ALA A 862 -19.19 -10.41 -34.03
CA ALA A 862 -19.98 -9.69 -33.03
C ALA A 862 -19.17 -8.52 -32.46
N ASP A 863 -19.82 -7.36 -32.30
CA ASP A 863 -19.23 -6.21 -31.60
C ASP A 863 -18.84 -6.58 -30.16
N SER A 864 -17.91 -5.79 -29.60
CA SER A 864 -17.31 -6.00 -28.27
C SER A 864 -18.29 -5.81 -27.11
N ASP A 865 -19.28 -6.67 -26.99
CA ASP A 865 -20.23 -6.66 -25.88
C ASP A 865 -19.69 -7.50 -24.70
N THR A 866 -19.65 -6.89 -23.52
CA THR A 866 -19.35 -7.55 -22.22
C THR A 866 -20.19 -8.81 -22.03
N GLN A 867 -21.43 -8.84 -22.52
CA GLN A 867 -22.31 -9.99 -22.41
C GLN A 867 -21.74 -11.25 -23.09
N ASN A 868 -21.02 -11.09 -24.21
CA ASN A 868 -20.44 -12.23 -24.94
C ASN A 868 -19.30 -12.90 -24.17
N ILE A 869 -18.52 -12.14 -23.38
CA ILE A 869 -17.49 -12.72 -22.51
C ILE A 869 -18.14 -13.55 -21.42
N LEU A 870 -19.17 -13.02 -20.77
CA LEU A 870 -19.84 -13.72 -19.66
C LEU A 870 -20.52 -15.00 -20.14
N ASP A 871 -21.13 -14.98 -21.33
CA ASP A 871 -21.68 -16.19 -21.95
C ASP A 871 -20.57 -17.21 -22.29
N ALA A 872 -19.37 -16.74 -22.69
CA ALA A 872 -18.21 -17.62 -22.90
C ALA A 872 -17.66 -18.19 -21.58
N VAL A 873 -17.60 -17.41 -20.51
CA VAL A 873 -17.19 -17.86 -19.16
C VAL A 873 -18.13 -18.99 -18.71
N ALA A 874 -19.44 -18.76 -18.77
CA ALA A 874 -20.44 -19.75 -18.40
C ALA A 874 -20.29 -21.05 -19.20
N CYS A 875 -20.07 -20.94 -20.52
CA CYS A 875 -19.83 -22.06 -21.41
C CYS A 875 -18.55 -22.83 -21.07
N TYR A 876 -17.44 -22.12 -20.85
CA TYR A 876 -16.16 -22.72 -20.48
C TYR A 876 -16.28 -23.53 -19.20
N LEU A 877 -16.86 -22.96 -18.14
CA LEU A 877 -17.03 -23.65 -16.85
C LEU A 877 -17.94 -24.88 -16.96
N ALA A 878 -18.97 -24.83 -17.80
CA ALA A 878 -19.86 -25.95 -18.03
C ALA A 878 -19.12 -27.11 -18.72
N PHE A 879 -18.44 -26.83 -19.83
CA PHE A 879 -17.77 -27.87 -20.61
C PHE A 879 -16.50 -28.39 -19.94
N ASP A 880 -15.78 -27.58 -19.16
CA ASP A 880 -14.64 -28.05 -18.36
C ASP A 880 -15.07 -29.13 -17.36
N ARG A 881 -16.25 -28.98 -16.74
CA ARG A 881 -16.84 -30.03 -15.87
C ARG A 881 -17.34 -31.24 -16.65
N VAL A 882 -17.93 -31.02 -17.84
CA VAL A 882 -18.39 -32.13 -18.70
C VAL A 882 -17.24 -33.03 -19.13
N LEU A 883 -16.07 -32.44 -19.43
CA LEU A 883 -14.86 -33.18 -19.81
C LEU A 883 -14.06 -33.74 -18.63
N ASP A 884 -14.46 -33.46 -17.39
CA ASP A 884 -13.64 -33.71 -16.20
C ASP A 884 -12.22 -33.14 -16.32
N GLY A 885 -12.14 -31.91 -16.84
CA GLY A 885 -10.88 -31.28 -17.23
C GLY A 885 -9.91 -31.09 -16.07
N ASP A 886 -10.40 -30.88 -14.84
CA ASP A 886 -9.54 -30.75 -13.66
C ASP A 886 -8.81 -32.05 -13.35
N THR A 887 -9.48 -33.20 -13.48
CA THR A 887 -8.86 -34.53 -13.32
C THR A 887 -7.81 -34.77 -14.41
N LEU A 888 -8.14 -34.49 -15.68
CA LEU A 888 -7.18 -34.63 -16.79
C LEU A 888 -5.92 -33.79 -16.58
N ARG A 889 -6.06 -32.53 -16.16
CA ARG A 889 -4.91 -31.65 -15.89
C ARG A 889 -4.09 -32.14 -14.70
N SER A 890 -4.73 -32.68 -13.66
CA SER A 890 -4.04 -33.29 -12.51
C SER A 890 -3.23 -34.53 -12.92
N GLU A 891 -3.81 -35.41 -13.74
CA GLU A 891 -3.14 -36.59 -14.28
C GLU A 891 -1.93 -36.20 -15.15
N ILE A 892 -2.06 -35.16 -15.99
CA ILE A 892 -0.93 -34.63 -16.79
C ILE A 892 0.15 -34.03 -15.88
N GLY A 893 -0.24 -33.28 -14.84
CA GLY A 893 0.68 -32.70 -13.86
C GLY A 893 1.48 -33.75 -13.08
N ALA A 894 0.89 -34.92 -12.80
CA ALA A 894 1.58 -36.04 -12.16
C ALA A 894 2.71 -36.65 -13.02
N LEU A 895 2.84 -36.23 -14.29
CA LEU A 895 3.94 -36.61 -15.19
C LEU A 895 5.15 -35.66 -15.11
N ASP A 896 5.14 -34.68 -14.20
CA ASP A 896 6.25 -33.74 -14.01
C ASP A 896 7.58 -34.49 -13.75
N ASN A 897 8.64 -34.09 -14.46
CA ASN A 897 9.97 -34.73 -14.48
C ASN A 897 9.97 -36.21 -14.94
N ARG A 898 8.85 -36.77 -15.40
CA ARG A 898 8.75 -38.13 -15.95
C ARG A 898 8.73 -38.15 -17.47
N ILE A 899 8.14 -37.11 -18.08
CA ILE A 899 8.15 -36.89 -19.52
C ILE A 899 8.67 -35.48 -19.83
N ALA A 900 9.04 -35.23 -21.09
CA ALA A 900 9.49 -33.91 -21.52
C ALA A 900 8.37 -32.86 -21.38
N ALA A 901 8.74 -31.65 -20.94
CA ALA A 901 7.77 -30.59 -20.62
C ALA A 901 6.94 -30.16 -21.85
N ASP A 902 7.53 -30.17 -23.04
CA ASP A 902 6.86 -29.84 -24.29
C ASP A 902 5.71 -30.81 -24.60
N LYS A 903 5.87 -32.11 -24.31
CA LYS A 903 4.83 -33.13 -24.46
C LYS A 903 3.66 -32.90 -23.50
N GLN A 904 3.94 -32.60 -22.23
CA GLN A 904 2.88 -32.21 -21.29
C GLN A 904 2.11 -30.98 -21.77
N TYR A 905 2.81 -29.98 -22.30
CA TYR A 905 2.16 -28.74 -22.76
C TYR A 905 1.30 -28.98 -24.00
N GLN A 906 1.66 -29.91 -24.89
CA GLN A 906 0.81 -30.31 -26.01
C GLN A 906 -0.52 -30.91 -25.53
N LEU A 907 -0.49 -31.80 -24.53
CA LEU A 907 -1.70 -32.39 -23.94
C LEU A 907 -2.61 -31.32 -23.31
N LEU A 908 -2.02 -30.41 -22.52
CA LEU A 908 -2.77 -29.30 -21.92
C LEU A 908 -3.40 -28.41 -23.00
N MET A 909 -2.62 -28.04 -24.03
CA MET A 909 -3.11 -27.24 -25.15
C MET A 909 -4.26 -27.90 -25.90
N GLN A 910 -4.31 -29.23 -25.98
CA GLN A 910 -5.42 -29.95 -26.63
C GLN A 910 -6.72 -29.84 -25.83
N ILE A 911 -6.66 -29.93 -24.51
CA ILE A 911 -7.81 -29.72 -23.61
C ILE A 911 -8.34 -28.29 -23.83
N GLU A 912 -7.45 -27.29 -23.77
CA GLU A 912 -7.86 -25.88 -23.88
C GLU A 912 -8.40 -25.52 -25.27
N LYS A 913 -7.80 -26.05 -26.34
CA LYS A 913 -8.32 -25.88 -27.71
C LYS A 913 -9.72 -26.46 -27.85
N THR A 914 -9.98 -27.61 -27.25
CA THR A 914 -11.32 -28.25 -27.25
C THR A 914 -12.35 -27.40 -26.51
N LEU A 915 -12.02 -26.89 -25.32
CA LEU A 915 -12.90 -26.01 -24.55
C LEU A 915 -13.19 -24.69 -25.27
N LEU A 916 -12.17 -24.07 -25.86
CA LEU A 916 -12.34 -22.87 -26.67
C LEU A 916 -13.21 -23.13 -27.92
N HIS A 917 -13.08 -24.31 -28.53
CA HIS A 917 -13.93 -24.72 -29.64
C HIS A 917 -15.41 -24.80 -29.21
N PHE A 918 -15.71 -25.39 -28.05
CA PHE A 918 -17.08 -25.43 -27.52
C PHE A 918 -17.63 -24.03 -27.22
N CYS A 919 -16.80 -23.13 -26.70
CA CYS A 919 -17.19 -21.73 -26.50
C CYS A 919 -17.57 -21.05 -27.82
N ARG A 920 -16.70 -21.14 -28.84
CA ARG A 920 -16.95 -20.57 -30.18
C ARG A 920 -18.17 -21.18 -30.85
N TRP A 921 -18.31 -22.51 -30.79
CA TRP A 921 -19.43 -23.28 -31.34
C TRP A 921 -20.77 -22.86 -30.74
N THR A 922 -20.78 -22.56 -29.44
CA THR A 922 -21.96 -22.13 -28.68
C THR A 922 -22.35 -20.70 -29.07
N LEU A 923 -21.38 -19.78 -29.04
CA LEU A 923 -21.57 -18.37 -29.38
C LEU A 923 -22.05 -18.20 -30.83
N ALA A 924 -21.43 -18.91 -31.78
CA ALA A 924 -21.80 -18.86 -33.21
C ALA A 924 -23.25 -19.30 -33.49
N ARG A 925 -23.85 -20.08 -32.60
CA ARG A 925 -25.25 -20.52 -32.70
C ARG A 925 -26.23 -19.67 -31.90
N GLY A 926 -25.76 -18.60 -31.24
CA GLY A 926 -26.57 -17.80 -30.33
C GLY A 926 -27.16 -18.61 -29.17
N LYS A 927 -26.54 -19.75 -28.84
CA LYS A 927 -27.00 -20.59 -27.72
C LYS A 927 -26.36 -20.09 -26.44
N LYS A 928 -27.12 -20.11 -25.35
CA LYS A 928 -26.59 -19.86 -24.01
C LYS A 928 -26.47 -21.18 -23.26
N ILE A 929 -25.28 -21.45 -22.74
CA ILE A 929 -25.01 -22.59 -21.87
C ILE A 929 -24.78 -22.03 -20.47
N VAL A 930 -25.66 -22.39 -19.56
CA VAL A 930 -25.52 -22.09 -18.14
C VAL A 930 -24.82 -23.29 -17.50
N PRO A 931 -23.83 -23.10 -16.63
CA PRO A 931 -23.14 -24.19 -15.94
C PRO A 931 -24.00 -24.86 -14.86
N ASP A 932 -25.28 -25.07 -15.07
CA ASP A 932 -26.17 -25.71 -14.09
C ASP A 932 -26.06 -27.25 -14.10
N THR A 933 -26.52 -27.88 -13.01
CA THR A 933 -26.46 -29.34 -12.82
C THR A 933 -27.21 -30.10 -13.93
N LEU A 934 -28.30 -29.54 -14.48
CA LEU A 934 -29.07 -30.19 -15.54
C LEU A 934 -28.33 -30.17 -16.88
N ALA A 935 -27.72 -29.05 -17.23
CA ALA A 935 -26.94 -28.86 -18.43
C ALA A 935 -25.69 -29.75 -18.39
N ILE A 936 -24.95 -29.75 -17.28
CA ILE A 936 -23.76 -30.58 -17.10
C ILE A 936 -24.14 -32.06 -17.24
N ASN A 937 -25.15 -32.55 -16.49
CA ASN A 937 -25.59 -33.95 -16.58
C ASN A 937 -26.04 -34.35 -17.99
N ARG A 938 -26.73 -33.44 -18.70
CA ARG A 938 -27.17 -33.68 -20.08
C ARG A 938 -25.98 -33.85 -21.03
N TYR A 939 -25.00 -32.95 -20.98
CA TYR A 939 -23.85 -33.00 -21.89
C TYR A 939 -22.86 -34.12 -21.50
N SER A 940 -22.66 -34.39 -20.21
CA SER A 940 -21.89 -35.55 -19.74
C SER A 940 -22.51 -36.86 -20.23
N ARG A 941 -23.84 -36.98 -20.18
CA ARG A 941 -24.54 -38.13 -20.77
C ARG A 941 -24.30 -38.24 -22.27
N TYR A 942 -24.41 -37.15 -23.03
CA TYR A 942 -24.13 -37.17 -24.47
C TYR A 942 -22.68 -37.57 -24.78
N LEU A 943 -21.72 -37.15 -23.96
CA LEU A 943 -20.33 -37.56 -24.09
C LEU A 943 -20.14 -39.05 -23.79
N SER A 944 -20.78 -39.58 -22.74
CA SER A 944 -20.75 -41.02 -22.43
C SER A 944 -21.43 -41.87 -23.50
N ASP A 945 -22.58 -41.42 -24.01
CA ASP A 945 -23.29 -42.09 -25.11
C ASP A 945 -22.41 -42.09 -26.38
N TYR A 946 -21.68 -41.00 -26.64
CA TYR A 946 -20.72 -40.91 -27.75
C TYR A 946 -19.52 -41.85 -27.56
N ASP A 947 -18.89 -41.91 -26.38
CA ASP A 947 -17.77 -42.84 -26.10
C ASP A 947 -18.21 -44.31 -26.18
N ALA A 948 -19.42 -44.63 -25.71
CA ALA A 948 -19.99 -45.97 -25.85
C ALA A 948 -20.23 -46.34 -27.32
N TYR A 949 -20.81 -45.42 -28.10
CA TYR A 949 -21.00 -45.60 -29.54
C TYR A 949 -19.65 -45.75 -30.27
N PHE A 950 -18.68 -44.90 -29.95
CA PHE A 950 -17.32 -44.92 -30.49
C PHE A 950 -16.63 -46.27 -30.24
N SER A 951 -16.72 -46.76 -29.00
CA SER A 951 -16.14 -48.04 -28.58
C SER A 951 -16.78 -49.25 -29.27
N GLN A 952 -18.07 -49.18 -29.63
CA GLN A 952 -18.82 -50.30 -30.21
C GLN A 952 -18.77 -50.35 -31.73
N THR A 953 -18.84 -49.19 -32.40
CA THR A 953 -19.06 -49.15 -33.86
C THR A 953 -17.81 -48.93 -34.67
N GLY A 954 -16.75 -48.34 -34.09
CA GLY A 954 -15.57 -47.91 -34.84
C GLY A 954 -15.97 -46.91 -35.93
N ILE A 955 -15.81 -45.61 -35.68
CA ILE A 955 -16.03 -44.60 -36.72
C ILE A 955 -15.20 -44.96 -37.96
N ASN A 956 -15.68 -44.54 -39.14
CA ASN A 956 -15.08 -44.66 -40.46
C ASN A 956 -13.54 -44.89 -40.40
N GLN A 957 -13.01 -45.89 -41.12
CA GLN A 957 -11.63 -46.43 -40.94
C GLN A 957 -10.52 -45.37 -40.83
N TYR A 958 -10.71 -44.20 -41.45
CA TYR A 958 -9.77 -43.08 -41.45
C TYR A 958 -9.62 -42.40 -40.08
N ASP A 959 -10.71 -42.10 -39.38
CA ASP A 959 -10.69 -41.40 -38.07
C ASP A 959 -10.15 -42.35 -36.98
N SER A 960 -10.51 -43.64 -37.07
CA SER A 960 -9.98 -44.69 -36.20
C SER A 960 -8.45 -44.84 -36.34
N LEU A 961 -7.91 -44.74 -37.57
CA LEU A 961 -6.47 -44.82 -37.81
C LEU A 961 -5.71 -43.62 -37.21
N GLN A 962 -6.25 -42.39 -37.35
CA GLN A 962 -5.62 -41.19 -36.78
C GLN A 962 -5.57 -41.25 -35.24
N ILE A 963 -6.66 -41.68 -34.60
CA ILE A 963 -6.71 -41.80 -33.14
C ILE A 963 -5.77 -42.91 -32.65
N GLN A 964 -5.72 -44.06 -33.34
CA GLN A 964 -4.76 -45.12 -33.01
C GLN A 964 -3.31 -44.66 -33.17
N GLN A 965 -2.99 -43.90 -34.21
CA GLN A 965 -1.67 -43.32 -34.41
C GLN A 965 -1.32 -42.32 -33.30
N GLN A 966 -2.28 -41.47 -32.89
CA GLN A 966 -2.07 -40.51 -31.81
C GLN A 966 -1.85 -41.21 -30.46
N GLN A 967 -2.64 -42.23 -30.14
CA GLN A 967 -2.47 -43.04 -28.93
C GLN A 967 -1.13 -43.77 -28.91
N GLU A 968 -0.69 -44.28 -30.06
CA GLU A 968 0.62 -44.90 -30.22
C GLU A 968 1.76 -43.91 -29.95
N LEU A 969 1.62 -42.68 -30.46
CA LEU A 969 2.58 -41.61 -30.24
C LEU A 969 2.63 -41.20 -28.77
N TYR A 970 1.47 -41.10 -28.10
CA TYR A 970 1.39 -40.85 -26.66
C TYR A 970 2.05 -41.94 -25.84
N ARG A 971 1.85 -43.21 -26.21
CA ARG A 971 2.51 -44.34 -25.55
C ARG A 971 4.03 -44.29 -25.70
N GLN A 972 4.54 -43.87 -26.87
CA GLN A 972 5.98 -43.68 -27.10
C GLN A 972 6.55 -42.53 -26.28
N ASP A 973 5.78 -41.47 -26.05
CA ASP A 973 6.14 -40.33 -25.21
C ASP A 973 6.01 -40.61 -23.69
N GLY A 974 5.66 -41.84 -23.30
CA GLY A 974 5.55 -42.25 -21.89
C GLY A 974 4.24 -41.84 -21.19
N ILE A 975 3.22 -41.47 -21.95
CA ILE A 975 1.91 -41.07 -21.43
C ILE A 975 1.09 -42.34 -21.12
N PRO A 976 0.42 -42.44 -19.94
CA PRO A 976 -0.45 -43.55 -19.61
C PRO A 976 -1.53 -43.79 -20.66
N ALA A 977 -1.78 -45.06 -21.01
CA ALA A 977 -2.67 -45.42 -22.12
C ALA A 977 -4.11 -44.90 -21.93
N GLU A 978 -4.64 -44.90 -20.70
CA GLU A 978 -5.97 -44.38 -20.41
C GLU A 978 -6.06 -42.87 -20.63
N LEU A 979 -5.09 -42.10 -20.11
CA LEU A 979 -5.00 -40.65 -20.32
C LEU A 979 -4.84 -40.31 -21.80
N GLY A 980 -3.94 -41.01 -22.50
CA GLY A 980 -3.74 -40.85 -23.93
C GLY A 980 -5.01 -41.13 -24.75
N ARG A 981 -5.79 -42.15 -24.36
CA ARG A 981 -7.09 -42.45 -24.99
C ARG A 981 -8.13 -41.36 -24.73
N LYS A 982 -8.21 -40.81 -23.51
CA LYS A 982 -9.21 -39.77 -23.18
C LYS A 982 -8.94 -38.46 -23.91
N ILE A 983 -7.65 -38.13 -24.12
CA ILE A 983 -7.24 -36.88 -24.77
C ILE A 983 -7.38 -36.96 -26.29
N ALA A 984 -7.01 -38.10 -26.89
CA ALA A 984 -7.13 -38.35 -28.33
C ALA A 984 -8.60 -38.45 -28.77
#